data_AF-A0A329RY20-F1
#
_entry.id   AF-A0A329RY20-F1
#
_cell.length_a   1.000
_cell.length_b   1.000
_cell.length_c   1.000
_cell.angle_alpha   90.00
_cell.angle_beta   90.00
_cell.angle_gamma   90.00
#
_symmetry.space_group_name_H-M   'P 1'
#
loop_
_entity.id
_entity.type
_entity.pdbx_description
1 polymer ?
#
loop_
_entity_poly.entity_id
_entity_poly.type
_entity_poly.pdbx_seq_one_letter_code
_entity_poly.pdbx_strand_id
1 'polypeptide(L)'
;MPPLHALLLRNGDDDASLELELLQLWTATDPERIPTELLALDDKCWRRLGLLLFASDSSLVLALVAALERVATEPSISSGQFFRRVWQSQWREHLHEKVVDCHARLEREGIRSGRTDSLSKVDLVAPRLVQILITSLRVTLTSFYDDQPKEDQMGWTAETKNGGNDAPKVMKVVDLLLSLSTTVDRTPAIARAAAMGLQSLLSLKPHPFSALMTTHICRSTALQHYVTWLLGDDESDLPSPSERSGRSRHECDHVYLELLVAAAAVARPDANKRRGARSSVFDDTAAMLQICTLGVASTDSSIQYSALCLLCSLLVLDDASSSALSSAVRLSGILISISWLLNHTVTHIAAMAATTLELIIRHSPPSDILRAVIEQGCVIIYRMLLSASSGATKPAVAASCRSLLNWVTEEVAWQSGVIAASTQSIMSSTNVLLQKNIVLTLQILAQRNAAIREALEDQDFRTDALVTAIQADDEAGLAVSLLSICLNCCDKCSTLKIKGCARDSNTFQGDNSNEQQDEERTPDSRTDEQDFIIQLRCADGEFVKATAVLLREHSNLFRGWKAENAHDPEGNNSVVIARLSKFRASSVQHFVDLLPMAQQVAVNALTELESFSTLQELLHLANTVGSAKCWHTTTSAICRMMTASNWLHIFQFASTEVRHPTLVLRCIRFGLRLHSSLGPRSTVPQPDKQAQIDPVGQQRVDLAPALRTAAIQMSEELFIG
;
A
#
# COMPACT_ATOMS: atom_id res chain seq x y z
N MET A 1 31.09 56.67 0.30
CA MET A 1 29.69 57.00 0.62
C MET A 1 29.64 57.50 2.06
N PRO A 2 28.79 58.49 2.40
CA PRO A 2 28.53 58.82 3.80
C PRO A 2 27.96 57.60 4.53
N PRO A 3 28.35 57.34 5.79
CA PRO A 3 27.89 56.16 6.52
C PRO A 3 26.37 56.21 6.76
N LEU A 4 25.71 55.06 6.86
CA LEU A 4 24.26 54.92 7.09
C LEU A 4 23.74 55.86 8.20
N HIS A 5 24.48 55.96 9.31
CA HIS A 5 24.17 56.87 10.42
C HIS A 5 24.08 58.35 9.98
N ALA A 6 25.00 58.82 9.13
CA ALA A 6 25.00 60.20 8.66
C ALA A 6 23.86 60.49 7.67
N LEU A 7 23.46 59.48 6.87
CA LEU A 7 22.33 59.57 5.95
C LEU A 7 20.98 59.61 6.71
N LEU A 8 20.83 58.80 7.76
CA LEU A 8 19.62 58.78 8.59
C LEU A 8 19.37 60.06 9.39
N LEU A 9 20.41 60.86 9.66
CA LEU A 9 20.29 62.14 10.35
C LEU A 9 19.91 63.32 9.43
N ARG A 10 20.00 63.15 8.10
CA ARG A 10 19.60 64.17 7.13
C ARG A 10 18.12 64.01 6.79
N ASN A 11 17.32 65.03 7.12
CA ASN A 11 15.90 65.03 6.80
C ASN A 11 15.69 65.50 5.34
N GLY A 12 15.24 64.59 4.45
CA GLY A 12 14.37 64.95 3.33
C GLY A 12 14.94 64.96 1.90
N ASP A 13 16.24 65.09 1.68
CA ASP A 13 16.79 65.35 0.31
C ASP A 13 17.68 64.24 -0.28
N ASP A 14 17.99 63.17 0.47
CA ASP A 14 18.99 62.15 0.10
C ASP A 14 18.41 60.71 0.03
N ASP A 15 17.12 60.52 -0.22
CA ASP A 15 16.46 59.19 -0.23
C ASP A 15 17.12 58.19 -1.20
N ALA A 16 17.62 58.66 -2.35
CA ALA A 16 18.37 57.83 -3.30
C ALA A 16 19.75 57.38 -2.77
N SER A 17 20.42 58.23 -1.99
CA SER A 17 21.70 57.89 -1.35
C SER A 17 21.48 56.88 -0.22
N LEU A 18 20.35 57.01 0.50
CA LEU A 18 19.94 56.08 1.55
C LEU A 18 19.51 54.72 0.98
N GLU A 19 18.77 54.71 -0.12
CA GLU A 19 18.42 53.50 -0.86
C GLU A 19 19.68 52.75 -1.32
N LEU A 20 20.63 53.46 -1.93
CA LEU A 20 21.87 52.89 -2.41
C LEU A 20 22.70 52.27 -1.27
N GLU A 21 22.77 52.93 -0.11
CA GLU A 21 23.49 52.40 1.06
C GLU A 21 22.82 51.14 1.63
N LEU A 22 21.47 51.11 1.70
CA LEU A 22 20.72 49.92 2.11
C LEU A 22 20.91 48.75 1.13
N LEU A 23 20.95 49.02 -0.18
CA LEU A 23 21.26 48.02 -1.19
C LEU A 23 22.70 47.54 -1.10
N GLN A 24 23.66 48.43 -0.83
CA GLN A 24 25.06 48.04 -0.61
C GLN A 24 25.21 47.14 0.61
N LEU A 25 24.51 47.45 1.70
CA LEU A 25 24.43 46.60 2.88
C LEU A 25 23.82 45.24 2.54
N TRP A 26 22.69 45.23 1.83
CA TRP A 26 22.07 43.99 1.38
C TRP A 26 22.97 43.13 0.48
N THR A 27 23.81 43.74 -0.36
CA THR A 27 24.78 43.02 -1.22
C THR A 27 26.09 42.64 -0.52
N ALA A 28 26.27 43.02 0.76
CA ALA A 28 27.49 42.70 1.49
C ALA A 28 27.72 41.18 1.56
N THR A 29 28.97 40.75 1.38
CA THR A 29 29.37 39.34 1.46
C THR A 29 29.51 38.85 2.90
N ASP A 30 29.65 39.78 3.85
CA ASP A 30 29.78 39.47 5.27
C ASP A 30 28.39 39.47 5.95
N PRO A 31 27.91 38.33 6.47
CA PRO A 31 26.60 38.21 7.10
C PRO A 31 26.49 39.01 8.43
N GLU A 32 27.62 39.30 9.10
CA GLU A 32 27.62 40.05 10.36
C GLU A 32 27.57 41.57 10.15
N ARG A 33 27.89 42.05 8.95
CA ARG A 33 28.01 43.48 8.66
C ARG A 33 26.69 44.23 8.82
N ILE A 34 25.61 43.70 8.23
CA ILE A 34 24.29 44.33 8.28
C ILE A 34 23.74 44.43 9.72
N PRO A 35 23.65 43.34 10.51
CA PRO A 35 23.12 43.44 11.86
C PRO A 35 24.01 44.32 12.76
N THR A 36 25.33 44.31 12.60
CA THR A 36 26.25 45.14 13.39
C THR A 36 26.09 46.63 13.09
N GLU A 37 26.02 47.01 11.81
CA GLU A 37 25.82 48.41 11.42
C GLU A 37 24.44 48.93 11.86
N LEU A 38 23.40 48.09 11.80
CA LEU A 38 22.06 48.44 12.29
C LEU A 38 22.00 48.56 13.81
N LEU A 39 22.70 47.69 14.55
CA LEU A 39 22.79 47.74 16.01
C LEU A 39 23.57 48.96 16.51
N ALA A 40 24.53 49.46 15.74
CA ALA A 40 25.33 50.63 16.08
C ALA A 40 24.56 51.97 16.00
N LEU A 41 23.33 51.96 15.46
CA LEU A 41 22.49 53.16 15.34
C LEU A 41 22.00 53.65 16.71
N ASP A 42 22.00 54.98 16.90
CA ASP A 42 21.37 55.62 18.04
C ASP A 42 19.84 55.55 17.95
N ASP A 43 19.13 55.86 19.05
CA ASP A 43 17.67 55.73 19.10
C ASP A 43 16.94 56.65 18.11
N LYS A 44 17.57 57.77 17.73
CA LYS A 44 17.01 58.72 16.76
C LYS A 44 17.06 58.16 15.33
N CYS A 45 18.22 57.62 14.92
CA CYS A 45 18.40 56.94 13.64
C CYS A 45 17.57 55.67 13.58
N TRP A 46 17.49 54.92 14.67
CA TRP A 46 16.67 53.73 14.80
C TRP A 46 15.18 54.05 14.58
N ARG A 47 14.66 55.10 15.23
CA ARG A 47 13.29 55.56 15.02
C ARG A 47 13.04 56.02 13.58
N ARG A 48 13.99 56.76 12.99
CA ARG A 48 13.90 57.20 11.58
C ARG A 48 13.82 56.00 10.64
N LEU A 49 14.67 55.00 10.82
CA LEU A 49 14.70 53.78 10.02
C LEU A 49 13.34 53.05 10.06
N GLY A 50 12.64 53.05 11.21
CA GLY A 50 11.30 52.46 11.35
C GLY A 50 10.22 53.23 10.60
N LEU A 51 10.30 54.57 10.59
CA LEU A 51 9.39 55.43 9.84
C LEU A 51 9.57 55.31 8.32
N LEU A 52 10.75 54.89 7.83
CA LEU A 52 10.98 54.66 6.40
C LEU A 52 10.10 53.55 5.82
N LEU A 53 9.58 52.63 6.65
CA LEU A 53 8.58 51.65 6.21
C LEU A 53 7.32 52.30 5.64
N PHE A 54 7.03 53.54 6.02
CA PHE A 54 5.88 54.33 5.56
C PHE A 54 6.26 55.43 4.57
N ALA A 55 7.49 55.41 4.04
CA ALA A 55 7.91 56.36 3.00
C ALA A 55 7.04 56.21 1.74
N SER A 56 6.85 57.33 1.04
CA SER A 56 6.15 57.34 -0.26
C SER A 56 6.93 56.63 -1.36
N ASP A 57 8.26 56.55 -1.22
CA ASP A 57 9.12 55.89 -2.20
C ASP A 57 9.14 54.36 -2.01
N SER A 58 8.62 53.65 -2.99
CA SER A 58 8.54 52.18 -2.98
C SER A 58 9.90 51.49 -3.09
N SER A 59 10.89 52.09 -3.76
CA SER A 59 12.22 51.46 -3.94
C SER A 59 13.01 51.49 -2.64
N LEU A 60 12.95 52.59 -1.91
CA LEU A 60 13.54 52.74 -0.58
C LEU A 60 12.94 51.73 0.42
N VAL A 61 11.62 51.55 0.42
CA VAL A 61 10.94 50.55 1.26
C VAL A 61 11.40 49.13 0.90
N LEU A 62 11.51 48.81 -0.39
CA LEU A 62 11.98 47.51 -0.85
C LEU A 62 13.44 47.24 -0.45
N ALA A 63 14.32 48.23 -0.58
CA ALA A 63 15.72 48.13 -0.18
C ALA A 63 15.85 47.87 1.33
N LEU A 64 15.07 48.59 2.15
CA LEU A 64 15.03 48.37 3.60
C LEU A 64 14.54 46.96 3.93
N VAL A 65 13.44 46.50 3.33
CA VAL A 65 12.88 45.17 3.59
C VAL A 65 13.83 44.06 3.13
N ALA A 66 14.50 44.22 2.00
CA ALA A 66 15.51 43.26 1.52
C ALA A 66 16.71 43.15 2.48
N ALA A 67 17.20 44.29 3.00
CA ALA A 67 18.26 44.29 4.01
C ALA A 67 17.82 43.57 5.30
N LEU A 68 16.60 43.82 5.78
CA LEU A 68 16.04 43.18 6.98
C LEU A 68 15.78 41.67 6.79
N GLU A 69 15.27 41.29 5.62
CA GLU A 69 15.07 39.88 5.25
C GLU A 69 16.39 39.13 5.26
N ARG A 70 17.47 39.75 4.75
CA ARG A 70 18.80 39.14 4.78
C ARG A 70 19.30 38.87 6.20
N VAL A 71 19.07 39.80 7.13
CA VAL A 71 19.37 39.61 8.56
C VAL A 71 18.55 38.44 9.16
N ALA A 72 17.31 38.21 8.68
CA ALA A 72 16.48 37.10 9.12
C ALA A 72 16.94 35.74 8.56
N THR A 73 17.50 35.70 7.35
CA THR A 73 17.93 34.46 6.69
C THR A 73 19.32 33.97 7.11
N GLU A 74 20.20 34.85 7.59
CA GLU A 74 21.56 34.53 8.01
C GLU A 74 21.68 34.63 9.56
N PRO A 75 21.33 33.57 10.31
CA PRO A 75 21.35 33.63 11.78
C PRO A 75 22.77 33.74 12.32
N SER A 76 22.98 34.72 13.19
CA SER A 76 24.25 35.09 13.81
C SER A 76 23.99 35.63 15.22
N ILE A 77 25.05 35.82 16.02
CA ILE A 77 24.90 36.41 17.36
C ILE A 77 24.34 37.84 17.25
N SER A 78 24.86 38.61 16.30
CA SER A 78 24.42 39.99 16.05
C SER A 78 23.00 40.04 15.51
N SER A 79 22.58 39.11 14.64
CA SER A 79 21.19 39.08 14.18
C SER A 79 20.22 38.73 15.30
N GLY A 80 20.62 37.86 16.23
CA GLY A 80 19.86 37.60 17.47
C GLY A 80 19.71 38.85 18.37
N GLN A 81 20.77 39.65 18.53
CA GLN A 81 20.71 40.91 19.27
C GLN A 81 19.85 41.96 18.54
N PHE A 82 19.98 42.05 17.22
CA PHE A 82 19.17 42.92 16.36
C PHE A 82 17.69 42.65 16.54
N PHE A 83 17.27 41.38 16.42
CA PHE A 83 15.87 41.00 16.54
C PHE A 83 15.30 41.16 17.96
N ARG A 84 16.13 41.05 19.00
CA ARG A 84 15.76 41.43 20.37
C ARG A 84 15.52 42.94 20.49
N ARG A 85 16.39 43.79 19.91
CA ARG A 85 16.19 45.25 19.89
C ARG A 85 14.94 45.65 19.10
N VAL A 86 14.66 44.97 17.97
CA VAL A 86 13.42 45.14 17.20
C VAL A 86 12.20 44.84 18.07
N TRP A 87 12.22 43.72 18.82
CA TRP A 87 11.11 43.32 19.68
C TRP A 87 10.87 44.30 20.84
N GLN A 88 11.94 44.79 21.47
CA GLN A 88 11.87 45.65 22.65
C GLN A 88 11.55 47.12 22.34
N SER A 89 11.73 47.57 21.09
CA SER A 89 11.51 48.96 20.67
C SER A 89 10.16 49.19 19.94
N GLN A 90 9.87 50.44 19.57
CA GLN A 90 8.69 50.82 18.78
C GLN A 90 8.67 50.19 17.36
N TRP A 91 9.79 49.60 16.93
CA TRP A 91 9.87 48.89 15.66
C TRP A 91 8.86 47.76 15.51
N ARG A 92 8.59 47.02 16.58
CA ARG A 92 7.54 45.99 16.59
C ARG A 92 6.19 46.56 16.16
N GLU A 93 5.85 47.76 16.63
CA GLU A 93 4.59 48.43 16.31
C GLU A 93 4.58 48.95 14.88
N HIS A 94 5.68 49.54 14.40
CA HIS A 94 5.82 49.95 13.01
C HIS A 94 5.72 48.79 12.01
N LEU A 95 6.36 47.65 12.31
CA LEU A 95 6.27 46.44 11.50
C LEU A 95 4.83 45.90 11.49
N HIS A 96 4.20 45.80 12.66
CA HIS A 96 2.82 45.36 12.78
C HIS A 96 1.86 46.27 11.98
N GLU A 97 1.91 47.59 12.19
CA GLU A 97 1.08 48.56 11.48
C GLU A 97 1.31 48.52 9.97
N LYS A 98 2.56 48.35 9.53
CA LYS A 98 2.87 48.27 8.10
C LYS A 98 2.30 47.00 7.47
N VAL A 99 2.37 45.86 8.16
CA VAL A 99 1.76 44.61 7.69
C VAL A 99 0.24 44.77 7.55
N VAL A 100 -0.42 45.37 8.54
CA VAL A 100 -1.87 45.64 8.50
C VAL A 100 -2.24 46.59 7.36
N ASP A 101 -1.48 47.67 7.15
CA ASP A 101 -1.69 48.61 6.04
C ASP A 101 -1.53 47.91 4.68
N CYS A 102 -0.44 47.16 4.49
CA CYS A 102 -0.21 46.41 3.25
C CYS A 102 -1.33 45.41 2.98
N HIS A 103 -1.76 44.65 3.99
CA HIS A 103 -2.85 43.69 3.86
C HIS A 103 -4.17 44.38 3.48
N ALA A 104 -4.56 45.44 4.19
CA ALA A 104 -5.78 46.20 3.91
C ALA A 104 -5.76 46.87 2.53
N ARG A 105 -4.59 47.25 2.02
CA ARG A 105 -4.43 47.77 0.65
C ARG A 105 -4.62 46.67 -0.39
N LEU A 106 -4.00 45.51 -0.18
CA LEU A 106 -4.12 44.36 -1.07
C LEU A 106 -5.58 43.86 -1.13
N GLU A 107 -6.29 43.83 -0.01
CA GLU A 107 -7.73 43.49 -0.02
C GLU A 107 -8.56 44.49 -0.83
N ARG A 108 -8.34 45.80 -0.65
CA ARG A 108 -9.07 46.85 -1.37
C ARG A 108 -8.79 46.86 -2.88
N GLU A 109 -7.55 46.58 -3.27
CA GLU A 109 -7.11 46.59 -4.67
C GLU A 109 -7.47 45.29 -5.39
N GLY A 110 -7.40 44.14 -4.70
CA GLY A 110 -7.82 42.82 -5.22
C GLY A 110 -9.30 42.77 -5.56
N ILE A 111 -10.17 43.41 -4.76
CA ILE A 111 -11.62 43.51 -5.01
C ILE A 111 -11.95 44.40 -6.22
N ARG A 112 -11.08 45.37 -6.56
CA ARG A 112 -11.38 46.42 -7.55
C ARG A 112 -10.76 46.22 -8.93
N SER A 113 -9.64 45.51 -9.04
CA SER A 113 -8.78 45.64 -10.23
C SER A 113 -8.90 44.53 -11.26
N GLY A 114 -8.96 43.24 -10.89
CA GLY A 114 -8.81 42.14 -11.87
C GLY A 114 -7.54 42.21 -12.75
N ARG A 115 -6.63 43.15 -12.49
CA ARG A 115 -5.41 43.47 -13.25
C ARG A 115 -4.22 43.44 -12.30
N THR A 116 -3.28 42.55 -12.58
CA THR A 116 -2.20 42.06 -11.69
C THR A 116 -0.91 42.86 -11.70
N ASP A 117 -0.74 43.82 -12.62
CA ASP A 117 0.62 44.30 -12.94
C ASP A 117 1.19 45.29 -11.92
N SER A 118 0.36 46.09 -11.24
CA SER A 118 0.78 46.98 -10.14
C SER A 118 0.82 46.31 -8.76
N LEU A 119 0.21 45.13 -8.62
CA LEU A 119 0.15 44.35 -7.38
C LEU A 119 1.48 43.64 -7.06
N SER A 120 2.26 43.29 -8.09
CA SER A 120 3.50 42.49 -7.96
C SER A 120 4.53 43.02 -6.96
N LYS A 121 4.63 44.35 -6.77
CA LYS A 121 5.61 44.97 -5.84
C LYS A 121 5.13 45.01 -4.39
N VAL A 122 3.83 45.26 -4.16
CA VAL A 122 3.24 45.29 -2.80
C VAL A 122 3.10 43.88 -2.24
N ASP A 123 2.86 42.90 -3.12
CA ASP A 123 2.74 41.47 -2.79
C ASP A 123 4.05 40.85 -2.28
N LEU A 124 5.21 41.42 -2.62
CA LEU A 124 6.52 40.96 -2.11
C LEU A 124 6.86 41.51 -0.72
N VAL A 125 6.37 42.71 -0.37
CA VAL A 125 6.76 43.40 0.88
C VAL A 125 6.09 42.78 2.09
N ALA A 126 4.79 42.51 2.01
CA ALA A 126 4.01 42.06 3.16
C ALA A 126 4.42 40.66 3.69
N PRO A 127 4.62 39.62 2.86
CA PRO A 127 5.09 38.33 3.34
C PRO A 127 6.48 38.40 4.01
N ARG A 128 7.37 39.26 3.49
CA ARG A 128 8.71 39.48 4.07
C ARG A 128 8.65 40.18 5.42
N LEU A 129 7.80 41.20 5.55
CA LEU A 129 7.58 41.87 6.83
C LEU A 129 6.96 40.93 7.88
N VAL A 130 6.04 40.06 7.47
CA VAL A 130 5.50 38.99 8.32
C VAL A 130 6.63 38.05 8.77
N GLN A 131 7.51 37.64 7.88
CA GLN A 131 8.67 36.79 8.21
C GLN A 131 9.64 37.47 9.20
N ILE A 132 9.91 38.77 9.04
CA ILE A 132 10.74 39.56 9.96
C ILE A 132 10.08 39.62 11.35
N LEU A 133 8.76 39.85 11.41
CA LEU A 133 8.00 39.90 12.66
C LEU A 133 8.01 38.53 13.38
N ILE A 134 7.81 37.44 12.63
CA ILE A 134 7.91 36.05 13.14
C ILE A 134 9.32 35.79 13.68
N THR A 135 10.37 36.17 12.93
CA THR A 135 11.76 35.96 13.33
C THR A 135 12.09 36.73 14.61
N SER A 136 11.63 37.98 14.72
CA SER A 136 11.79 38.79 15.94
C SER A 136 11.11 38.17 17.16
N LEU A 137 9.88 37.70 17.00
CA LEU A 137 9.18 36.97 18.07
C LEU A 137 9.91 35.67 18.43
N ARG A 138 10.30 34.87 17.43
CA ARG A 138 10.98 33.57 17.63
C ARG A 138 12.27 33.73 18.42
N VAL A 139 13.14 34.65 18.01
CA VAL A 139 14.42 34.94 18.69
C VAL A 139 14.18 35.31 20.14
N THR A 140 13.23 36.21 20.39
CA THR A 140 12.86 36.65 21.75
C THR A 140 12.39 35.46 22.60
N LEU A 141 11.51 34.62 22.07
CA LEU A 141 10.99 33.44 22.77
C LEU A 141 12.09 32.41 23.09
N THR A 142 13.06 32.23 22.18
CA THR A 142 14.18 31.31 22.40
C THR A 142 15.23 31.83 23.37
N SER A 143 15.47 33.14 23.42
CA SER A 143 16.50 33.75 24.29
C SER A 143 16.07 33.88 25.75
N PHE A 144 14.80 33.64 26.09
CA PHE A 144 14.31 33.65 27.47
C PHE A 144 15.06 32.67 28.40
N TYR A 145 15.69 31.63 27.84
CA TYR A 145 16.49 30.65 28.60
C TYR A 145 17.93 31.09 28.84
N ASP A 146 18.50 31.91 27.96
CA ASP A 146 19.90 32.37 28.08
C ASP A 146 20.05 33.54 29.06
N ASP A 147 18.99 34.32 29.27
CA ASP A 147 18.98 35.52 30.11
C ASP A 147 18.49 35.24 31.55
N GLN A 148 18.27 33.98 31.98
CA GLN A 148 17.91 33.67 33.36
C GLN A 148 19.15 33.72 34.30
N PRO A 149 19.15 34.56 35.35
CA PRO A 149 20.14 34.43 36.41
C PRO A 149 19.96 33.08 37.12
N LYS A 150 21.07 32.44 37.52
CA LYS A 150 21.08 31.19 38.29
C LYS A 150 20.09 31.27 39.46
N GLU A 151 19.29 30.21 39.64
CA GLU A 151 18.11 30.07 40.51
C GLU A 151 18.21 30.50 41.99
N ASP A 152 19.35 31.00 42.47
CA ASP A 152 19.57 31.28 43.89
C ASP A 152 19.19 32.71 44.35
N GLN A 153 18.71 33.59 43.46
CA GLN A 153 18.41 34.98 43.81
C GLN A 153 17.16 35.57 43.13
N MET A 154 15.97 35.00 43.35
CA MET A 154 14.72 35.79 43.49
C MET A 154 13.54 34.84 43.77
N GLY A 155 12.75 35.14 44.79
CA GLY A 155 11.48 34.46 45.03
C GLY A 155 10.53 34.67 43.85
N TRP A 156 10.08 33.58 43.23
CA TRP A 156 9.13 33.60 42.12
C TRP A 156 7.74 34.02 42.63
N THR A 157 7.32 35.26 42.37
CA THR A 157 5.92 35.67 42.54
C THR A 157 5.07 35.17 41.37
N ALA A 158 3.78 34.97 41.58
CA ALA A 158 2.86 34.45 40.57
C ALA A 158 2.80 35.28 39.26
N GLU A 159 3.25 36.54 39.28
CA GLU A 159 3.33 37.43 38.11
C GLU A 159 4.44 37.04 37.12
N THR A 160 5.55 36.44 37.56
CA THR A 160 6.63 35.99 36.66
C THR A 160 6.32 34.66 35.99
N LYS A 161 5.33 33.91 36.47
CA LYS A 161 4.86 32.66 35.85
C LYS A 161 3.99 32.88 34.60
N ASN A 162 3.46 34.09 34.38
CA ASN A 162 2.56 34.42 33.26
C ASN A 162 3.16 35.45 32.27
N GLY A 163 4.47 35.72 32.32
CA GLY A 163 5.16 36.49 31.28
C GLY A 163 4.99 38.02 31.31
N GLY A 164 4.51 38.59 32.42
CA GLY A 164 4.54 40.04 32.68
C GLY A 164 3.97 40.93 31.55
N ASN A 165 4.60 42.09 31.32
CA ASN A 165 4.22 43.10 30.31
C ASN A 165 4.39 42.65 28.84
N ASP A 166 4.96 41.47 28.59
CA ASP A 166 5.24 40.98 27.23
C ASP A 166 4.18 40.02 26.68
N ALA A 167 3.39 39.38 27.55
CA ALA A 167 2.24 38.56 27.16
C ALA A 167 1.29 39.26 26.16
N PRO A 168 0.79 40.50 26.42
CA PRO A 168 -0.11 41.17 25.47
C PRO A 168 0.57 41.50 24.13
N LYS A 169 1.89 41.73 24.13
CA LYS A 169 2.65 42.03 22.91
C LYS A 169 2.84 40.78 22.04
N VAL A 170 3.15 39.65 22.67
CA VAL A 170 3.22 38.34 22.01
C VAL A 170 1.86 38.00 21.39
N MET A 171 0.78 38.16 22.16
CA MET A 171 -0.56 37.83 21.67
C MET A 171 -1.03 38.72 20.54
N LYS A 172 -0.72 40.02 20.56
CA LYS A 172 -1.02 40.92 19.43
C LYS A 172 -0.41 40.43 18.11
N VAL A 173 0.80 39.87 18.14
CA VAL A 173 1.44 39.30 16.95
C VAL A 173 0.79 37.98 16.55
N VAL A 174 0.48 37.10 17.50
CA VAL A 174 -0.21 35.83 17.22
C VAL A 174 -1.61 36.08 16.63
N ASP A 175 -2.35 37.06 17.15
CA ASP A 175 -3.66 37.50 16.62
C ASP A 175 -3.56 37.98 15.17
N LEU A 176 -2.54 38.80 14.88
CA LEU A 176 -2.27 39.24 13.53
C LEU A 176 -2.00 38.05 12.60
N LEU A 177 -1.13 37.11 13.01
CA LEU A 177 -0.82 35.93 12.21
C LEU A 177 -2.07 35.09 11.95
N LEU A 178 -2.89 34.82 12.98
CA LEU A 178 -4.15 34.08 12.85
C LEU A 178 -5.14 34.76 11.91
N SER A 179 -5.22 36.09 11.93
CA SER A 179 -6.09 36.85 11.03
C SER A 179 -5.58 36.85 9.59
N LEU A 180 -4.26 36.89 9.37
CA LEU A 180 -3.69 36.91 8.03
C LEU A 180 -3.77 35.54 7.36
N SER A 181 -3.57 34.46 8.10
CA SER A 181 -3.56 33.10 7.58
C SER A 181 -4.92 32.62 7.06
N THR A 182 -6.04 33.26 7.43
CA THR A 182 -7.38 32.96 6.89
C THR A 182 -7.68 33.65 5.56
N THR A 183 -6.78 34.49 5.04
CA THR A 183 -7.03 35.27 3.82
C THR A 183 -6.51 34.59 2.56
N VAL A 184 -6.52 33.25 2.54
CA VAL A 184 -5.88 32.40 1.51
C VAL A 184 -6.36 32.74 0.09
N ASP A 185 -7.66 32.99 -0.07
CA ASP A 185 -8.25 33.27 -1.39
C ASP A 185 -7.97 34.69 -1.89
N ARG A 186 -7.59 35.61 -0.99
CA ARG A 186 -7.34 37.03 -1.31
C ARG A 186 -5.86 37.36 -1.39
N THR A 187 -5.08 36.89 -0.44
CA THR A 187 -3.63 37.17 -0.30
C THR A 187 -2.86 35.90 0.07
N PRO A 188 -2.71 34.95 -0.87
CA PRO A 188 -2.15 33.61 -0.58
C PRO A 188 -0.71 33.65 -0.07
N ALA A 189 0.13 34.56 -0.58
CA ALA A 189 1.53 34.68 -0.14
C ALA A 189 1.64 35.12 1.34
N ILE A 190 0.78 36.06 1.76
CA ILE A 190 0.72 36.55 3.14
C ILE A 190 0.15 35.47 4.06
N ALA A 191 -0.95 34.83 3.62
CA ALA A 191 -1.60 33.77 4.39
C ALA A 191 -0.65 32.59 4.64
N ARG A 192 0.12 32.19 3.62
CA ARG A 192 1.15 31.14 3.72
C ARG A 192 2.29 31.55 4.66
N ALA A 193 2.81 32.77 4.56
CA ALA A 193 3.84 33.27 5.47
C ALA A 193 3.36 33.27 6.93
N ALA A 194 2.11 33.68 7.17
CA ALA A 194 1.51 33.67 8.49
C ALA A 194 1.33 32.25 9.03
N ALA A 195 0.85 31.31 8.21
CA ALA A 195 0.69 29.90 8.58
C ALA A 195 2.04 29.23 8.91
N MET A 196 3.08 29.46 8.09
CA MET A 196 4.46 29.02 8.40
C MET A 196 4.95 29.62 9.72
N GLY A 197 4.63 30.88 9.99
CA GLY A 197 4.94 31.53 11.26
C GLY A 197 4.30 30.83 12.45
N LEU A 198 2.99 30.59 12.39
CA LEU A 198 2.24 29.89 13.44
C LEU A 198 2.80 28.47 13.66
N GLN A 199 3.10 27.75 12.58
CA GLN A 199 3.71 26.41 12.63
C GLN A 199 5.08 26.45 13.30
N SER A 200 5.93 27.42 12.94
CA SER A 200 7.26 27.57 13.52
C SER A 200 7.18 27.93 15.00
N LEU A 201 6.19 28.72 15.42
CA LEU A 201 5.99 29.11 16.82
C LEU A 201 5.50 27.93 17.68
N LEU A 202 4.59 27.11 17.16
CA LEU A 202 4.11 25.90 17.84
C LEU A 202 5.22 24.83 17.98
N SER A 203 6.15 24.80 17.03
CA SER A 203 7.26 23.83 17.02
C SER A 203 8.47 24.25 17.88
N LEU A 204 8.38 25.39 18.58
CA LEU A 204 9.45 25.85 19.47
C LEU A 204 9.59 24.96 20.70
N LYS A 205 10.80 24.92 21.27
CA LYS A 205 11.01 24.35 22.61
C LYS A 205 10.08 25.04 23.62
N PRO A 206 9.60 24.32 24.64
CA PRO A 206 8.74 24.90 25.67
C PRO A 206 9.36 26.19 26.21
N HIS A 207 8.56 27.24 26.38
CA HIS A 207 8.90 28.57 26.88
C HIS A 207 7.73 29.13 27.72
N PRO A 208 7.90 30.23 28.47
CA PRO A 208 6.88 30.73 29.40
C PRO A 208 5.51 30.99 28.75
N PHE A 209 5.50 31.41 27.48
CA PHE A 209 4.27 31.67 26.72
C PHE A 209 3.68 30.45 25.98
N SER A 210 4.32 29.28 25.99
CA SER A 210 3.91 28.16 25.13
C SER A 210 2.49 27.69 25.41
N ALA A 211 2.11 27.58 26.69
CA ALA A 211 0.76 27.15 27.06
C ALA A 211 -0.31 28.14 26.59
N LEU A 212 -0.05 29.44 26.75
CA LEU A 212 -0.98 30.50 26.38
C LEU A 212 -1.11 30.62 24.86
N MET A 213 0.01 30.61 24.12
CA MET A 213 0.03 30.62 22.65
C MET A 213 -0.65 29.39 22.06
N THR A 214 -0.32 28.19 22.54
CA THR A 214 -0.94 26.94 22.07
C THR A 214 -2.44 26.98 22.29
N THR A 215 -2.89 27.37 23.49
CA THR A 215 -4.33 27.45 23.80
C THR A 215 -5.02 28.42 22.86
N HIS A 216 -4.40 29.57 22.58
CA HIS A 216 -4.98 30.60 21.72
C HIS A 216 -5.06 30.17 20.26
N ILE A 217 -3.98 29.59 19.71
CA ILE A 217 -3.94 29.09 18.33
C ILE A 217 -4.94 27.93 18.18
N CYS A 218 -4.89 26.94 19.08
CA CYS A 218 -5.73 25.74 19.02
C CYS A 218 -7.23 26.02 19.22
N ARG A 219 -7.61 27.16 19.82
CA ARG A 219 -9.01 27.58 19.99
C ARG A 219 -9.45 28.66 19.00
N SER A 220 -8.57 29.11 18.11
CA SER A 220 -8.91 30.11 17.12
C SER A 220 -9.87 29.54 16.09
N THR A 221 -10.82 30.37 15.64
CA THR A 221 -11.68 30.07 14.48
C THR A 221 -10.87 29.94 13.19
N ALA A 222 -9.63 30.45 13.16
CA ALA A 222 -8.74 30.32 12.03
C ALA A 222 -8.38 28.85 11.71
N LEU A 223 -8.22 27.99 12.73
CA LEU A 223 -8.00 26.57 12.48
C LEU A 223 -9.23 25.90 11.84
N GLN A 224 -10.44 26.26 12.28
CA GLN A 224 -11.69 25.78 11.65
C GLN A 224 -11.77 26.24 10.19
N HIS A 225 -11.33 27.46 9.90
CA HIS A 225 -11.22 27.97 8.54
C HIS A 225 -10.26 27.14 7.68
N TYR A 226 -9.11 26.68 8.19
CA TYR A 226 -8.23 25.84 7.38
C TYR A 226 -8.80 24.46 7.10
N VAL A 227 -9.50 23.88 8.08
CA VAL A 227 -10.16 22.58 7.91
C VAL A 227 -11.23 22.68 6.82
N THR A 228 -12.10 23.68 6.89
CA THR A 228 -13.14 23.93 5.88
C THR A 228 -12.54 24.22 4.51
N TRP A 229 -11.49 25.06 4.44
CA TRP A 229 -10.78 25.36 3.20
C TRP A 229 -10.11 24.12 2.58
N LEU A 230 -9.46 23.27 3.37
CA LEU A 230 -8.84 22.02 2.91
C LEU A 230 -9.85 20.97 2.43
N LEU A 231 -11.08 21.00 2.98
CA LEU A 231 -12.16 20.10 2.55
C LEU A 231 -12.86 20.59 1.28
N GLY A 232 -12.78 21.89 0.96
CA GLY A 232 -13.33 22.49 -0.24
C GLY A 232 -14.87 22.65 -0.23
N ASP A 233 -15.47 22.75 0.95
CA ASP A 233 -16.93 22.84 1.17
C ASP A 233 -17.51 24.26 0.98
N ASP A 234 -16.85 25.14 0.23
CA ASP A 234 -17.48 26.38 -0.20
C ASP A 234 -18.53 26.07 -1.29
N GLU A 235 -19.76 25.76 -0.85
CA GLU A 235 -20.99 25.67 -1.68
C GLU A 235 -21.35 26.98 -2.41
N SER A 236 -20.49 28.00 -2.41
CA SER A 236 -20.85 29.34 -2.87
C SER A 236 -20.62 29.63 -4.35
N ASP A 237 -20.06 28.72 -5.15
CA ASP A 237 -20.08 28.85 -6.61
C ASP A 237 -19.97 27.48 -7.30
N LEU A 238 -21.09 26.95 -7.81
CA LEU A 238 -21.11 25.80 -8.73
C LEU A 238 -20.89 26.30 -10.17
N PRO A 239 -19.75 26.04 -10.85
CA PRO A 239 -19.70 26.00 -12.30
C PRO A 239 -20.16 24.62 -12.79
N SER A 240 -20.71 24.62 -13.99
CA SER A 240 -21.33 23.45 -14.63
C SER A 240 -20.37 22.25 -14.80
N PRO A 241 -20.88 21.02 -14.99
CA PRO A 241 -20.08 19.78 -15.01
C PRO A 241 -18.98 19.71 -16.08
N SER A 242 -19.00 20.62 -17.06
CA SER A 242 -18.09 20.69 -18.20
C SER A 242 -16.76 21.39 -17.93
N GLU A 243 -16.58 22.07 -16.78
CA GLU A 243 -15.31 22.78 -16.43
C GLU A 243 -14.42 22.00 -15.44
N ARG A 244 -14.75 20.74 -15.14
CA ARG A 244 -14.00 19.89 -14.19
C ARG A 244 -12.61 19.46 -14.67
N SER A 245 -12.20 19.77 -15.89
CA SER A 245 -10.93 19.29 -16.45
C SER A 245 -9.75 20.27 -16.33
N GLY A 246 -9.86 21.37 -15.58
CA GLY A 246 -8.75 22.34 -15.53
C GLY A 246 -8.66 23.29 -14.34
N ARG A 247 -9.62 23.32 -13.41
CA ARG A 247 -9.45 24.00 -12.12
C ARG A 247 -8.99 22.97 -11.09
N SER A 248 -7.76 23.11 -10.62
CA SER A 248 -7.21 22.36 -9.50
C SER A 248 -8.21 22.38 -8.35
N ARG A 249 -8.85 21.24 -8.05
CA ARG A 249 -9.33 20.98 -6.69
C ARG A 249 -8.18 21.37 -5.78
N HIS A 250 -8.42 22.29 -4.84
CA HIS A 250 -7.40 22.85 -3.94
C HIS A 250 -6.45 21.74 -3.50
N GLU A 251 -5.24 21.69 -4.08
CA GLU A 251 -4.23 20.74 -3.66
C GLU A 251 -4.02 21.00 -2.16
N CYS A 252 -4.08 19.96 -1.33
CA CYS A 252 -3.90 20.12 0.12
C CYS A 252 -2.56 20.83 0.37
N ASP A 253 -2.58 22.15 0.57
CA ASP A 253 -1.34 22.91 0.66
C ASP A 253 -0.60 22.45 1.92
N HIS A 254 0.61 21.93 1.67
CA HIS A 254 1.52 21.35 2.64
C HIS A 254 1.68 22.21 3.89
N VAL A 255 1.68 23.55 3.76
CA VAL A 255 1.86 24.46 4.89
C VAL A 255 0.72 24.39 5.90
N TYR A 256 -0.53 24.26 5.44
CA TYR A 256 -1.69 24.15 6.33
C TYR A 256 -1.75 22.76 6.99
N LEU A 257 -1.34 21.71 6.27
CA LEU A 257 -1.17 20.38 6.86
C LEU A 257 -0.11 20.39 7.96
N GLU A 258 1.07 20.99 7.73
CA GLU A 258 2.11 21.09 8.74
C GLU A 258 1.67 21.91 9.96
N LEU A 259 0.87 22.96 9.75
CA LEU A 259 0.28 23.73 10.84
C LEU A 259 -0.68 22.86 11.68
N LEU A 260 -1.53 22.06 11.04
CA LEU A 260 -2.40 21.11 11.73
C LEU A 260 -1.60 20.03 12.48
N VAL A 261 -0.50 19.53 11.90
CA VAL A 261 0.43 18.59 12.56
C VAL A 261 1.00 19.21 13.83
N ALA A 262 1.55 20.42 13.73
CA ALA A 262 2.13 21.13 14.87
C ALA A 262 1.07 21.40 15.95
N ALA A 263 -0.13 21.82 15.56
CA ALA A 263 -1.22 22.05 16.49
C ALA A 263 -1.67 20.75 17.20
N ALA A 264 -1.82 19.65 16.46
CA ALA A 264 -2.17 18.34 17.03
C ALA A 264 -1.07 17.80 17.98
N ALA A 265 0.20 17.99 17.64
CA ALA A 265 1.32 17.56 18.47
C ALA A 265 1.38 18.26 19.84
N VAL A 266 1.02 19.54 19.90
CA VAL A 266 1.05 20.35 21.14
C VAL A 266 -0.30 20.33 21.87
N ALA A 267 -1.40 19.98 21.21
CA ALA A 267 -2.72 19.79 21.84
C ALA A 267 -2.80 18.58 22.79
N ARG A 268 -1.72 17.81 22.95
CA ARG A 268 -1.64 16.65 23.84
C ARG A 268 -1.98 17.04 25.29
N PRO A 269 -2.96 16.38 25.93
CA PRO A 269 -3.20 16.60 27.35
C PRO A 269 -1.98 16.07 28.16
N ASP A 270 -1.42 16.92 29.02
CA ASP A 270 -0.49 16.48 30.07
C ASP A 270 -1.15 15.32 30.84
N ALA A 271 -0.54 14.13 30.85
CA ALA A 271 -1.07 12.91 31.49
C ALA A 271 -1.46 13.11 32.98
N ASN A 272 -0.95 14.16 33.62
CA ASN A 272 -1.19 14.50 35.03
C ASN A 272 -2.18 15.65 35.28
N LYS A 273 -2.77 16.29 34.25
CA LYS A 273 -3.74 17.38 34.42
C LYS A 273 -5.11 16.97 33.87
N ARG A 274 -6.09 16.87 34.78
CA ARG A 274 -7.51 16.72 34.42
C ARG A 274 -7.93 17.82 33.43
N ARG A 275 -8.38 17.39 32.24
CA ARG A 275 -9.15 18.11 31.22
C ARG A 275 -8.77 19.59 31.03
N GLY A 276 -7.76 19.85 30.20
CA GLY A 276 -7.81 21.03 29.34
C GLY A 276 -8.99 20.86 28.36
N ALA A 277 -9.85 21.87 28.23
CA ALA A 277 -11.03 21.77 27.36
C ALA A 277 -10.60 21.42 25.92
N ARG A 278 -11.14 20.32 25.39
CA ARG A 278 -10.90 19.82 24.04
C ARG A 278 -11.09 20.92 23.02
N SER A 279 -10.20 20.99 22.03
CA SER A 279 -10.42 21.87 20.89
C SER A 279 -11.47 21.24 19.99
N SER A 280 -12.57 21.96 19.75
CA SER A 280 -13.64 21.53 18.84
C SER A 280 -13.16 21.19 17.42
N VAL A 281 -11.97 21.66 17.02
CA VAL A 281 -11.36 21.38 15.71
C VAL A 281 -10.93 19.92 15.59
N PHE A 282 -10.30 19.37 16.63
CA PHE A 282 -9.79 18.00 16.63
C PHE A 282 -10.84 16.99 17.11
N ASP A 283 -11.97 17.47 17.64
CA ASP A 283 -13.15 16.64 17.95
C ASP A 283 -13.90 16.22 16.66
N ASP A 284 -13.77 16.97 15.55
CA ASP A 284 -14.34 16.58 14.25
C ASP A 284 -13.51 15.49 13.56
N THR A 285 -13.74 14.27 14.02
CA THR A 285 -13.05 13.07 13.55
C THR A 285 -13.24 12.83 12.04
N ALA A 286 -14.41 13.19 11.49
CA ALA A 286 -14.72 12.94 10.09
C ALA A 286 -13.93 13.88 9.18
N ALA A 287 -13.92 15.18 9.49
CA ALA A 287 -13.13 16.19 8.79
C ALA A 287 -11.63 15.85 8.81
N MET A 288 -11.09 15.51 9.98
CA MET A 288 -9.68 15.15 10.14
C MET A 288 -9.30 13.90 9.33
N LEU A 289 -10.15 12.87 9.35
CA LEU A 289 -9.92 11.65 8.59
C LEU A 289 -9.98 11.91 7.08
N GLN A 290 -10.90 12.76 6.62
CA GLN A 290 -11.01 13.12 5.20
C GLN A 290 -9.76 13.87 4.71
N ILE A 291 -9.27 14.84 5.48
CA ILE A 291 -8.01 15.55 5.18
C ILE A 291 -6.84 14.56 5.09
N CYS A 292 -6.69 13.68 6.09
CA CYS A 292 -5.64 12.66 6.08
C CYS A 292 -5.77 11.70 4.87
N THR A 293 -7.00 11.30 4.52
CA THR A 293 -7.25 10.39 3.39
C THR A 293 -6.86 11.03 2.07
N LEU A 294 -7.23 12.30 1.85
CA LEU A 294 -6.86 13.07 0.67
C LEU A 294 -5.34 13.26 0.58
N GLY A 295 -4.69 13.61 1.68
CA GLY A 295 -3.25 13.82 1.72
C GLY A 295 -2.43 12.54 1.51
N VAL A 296 -2.83 11.42 2.12
CA VAL A 296 -2.22 10.10 1.92
C VAL A 296 -2.35 9.61 0.47
N ALA A 297 -3.45 9.97 -0.21
CA ALA A 297 -3.67 9.65 -1.62
C ALA A 297 -3.02 10.64 -2.60
N SER A 298 -2.35 11.69 -2.11
CA SER A 298 -1.67 12.69 -2.95
C SER A 298 -0.53 12.06 -3.77
N THR A 299 -0.17 12.70 -4.88
CA THR A 299 1.02 12.33 -5.66
C THR A 299 2.30 13.00 -5.13
N ASP A 300 2.17 14.05 -4.32
CA ASP A 300 3.28 14.75 -3.69
C ASP A 300 3.71 14.05 -2.40
N SER A 301 4.96 13.59 -2.36
CA SER A 301 5.57 12.94 -1.21
C SER A 301 5.58 13.80 0.06
N SER A 302 5.70 15.12 -0.07
CA SER A 302 5.66 16.04 1.08
C SER A 302 4.27 16.06 1.73
N ILE A 303 3.22 16.12 0.90
CA ILE A 303 1.83 16.07 1.35
C ILE A 303 1.51 14.71 1.99
N GLN A 304 1.94 13.61 1.36
CA GLN A 304 1.78 12.26 1.92
C GLN A 304 2.42 12.15 3.30
N TYR A 305 3.65 12.66 3.46
CA TYR A 305 4.36 12.65 4.73
C TYR A 305 3.63 13.47 5.80
N SER A 306 3.25 14.70 5.48
CA SER A 306 2.55 15.58 6.42
C SER A 306 1.17 15.03 6.83
N ALA A 307 0.46 14.38 5.91
CA ALA A 307 -0.81 13.70 6.20
C ALA A 307 -0.62 12.48 7.13
N LEU A 308 0.41 11.67 6.91
CA LEU A 308 0.76 10.57 7.83
C LEU A 308 1.18 11.10 9.21
N CYS A 309 1.96 12.18 9.26
CA CYS A 309 2.33 12.85 10.51
C CYS A 309 1.11 13.39 11.26
N LEU A 310 0.13 13.93 10.54
CA LEU A 310 -1.11 14.43 11.12
C LEU A 310 -1.91 13.27 11.73
N LEU A 311 -2.13 12.21 10.95
CA LEU A 311 -2.84 11.01 11.41
C LEU A 311 -2.15 10.38 12.63
N CYS A 312 -0.82 10.24 12.62
CA CYS A 312 -0.05 9.80 13.79
C CYS A 312 -0.25 10.73 14.99
N SER A 313 -0.18 12.04 14.81
CA SER A 313 -0.31 13.01 15.90
C SER A 313 -1.69 12.96 16.55
N LEU A 314 -2.73 12.73 15.76
CA LEU A 314 -4.10 12.57 16.24
C LEU A 314 -4.31 11.22 16.95
N LEU A 315 -3.71 10.14 16.46
CA LEU A 315 -3.83 8.80 17.07
C LEU A 315 -3.08 8.67 18.40
N VAL A 316 -2.00 9.44 18.62
CA VAL A 316 -1.21 9.42 19.88
C VAL A 316 -1.97 10.09 21.05
N LEU A 317 -3.08 10.79 20.79
CA LEU A 317 -3.89 11.37 21.87
C LEU A 317 -4.53 10.24 22.69
N ASP A 318 -4.10 10.01 23.93
CA ASP A 318 -4.70 8.98 24.83
C ASP A 318 -6.08 9.44 25.37
N ASP A 319 -7.03 9.74 24.49
CA ASP A 319 -8.37 10.17 24.85
C ASP A 319 -9.45 9.55 23.96
N ALA A 320 -10.73 9.82 24.26
CA ALA A 320 -11.84 9.22 23.50
C ALA A 320 -11.90 9.66 22.02
N SER A 321 -11.17 10.70 21.60
CA SER A 321 -11.12 11.11 20.19
C SER A 321 -10.22 10.18 19.37
N SER A 322 -9.13 9.66 19.93
CA SER A 322 -8.27 8.71 19.21
C SER A 322 -8.94 7.35 19.02
N SER A 323 -9.75 6.89 19.97
CA SER A 323 -10.53 5.66 19.80
C SER A 323 -11.64 5.83 18.74
N ALA A 324 -12.30 6.99 18.70
CA ALA A 324 -13.26 7.34 17.66
C ALA A 324 -12.59 7.43 16.27
N LEU A 325 -11.43 8.09 16.19
CA LEU A 325 -10.62 8.20 14.97
C LEU A 325 -10.14 6.83 14.50
N SER A 326 -9.63 6.00 15.40
CA SER A 326 -9.22 4.63 15.08
C SER A 326 -10.38 3.80 14.53
N SER A 327 -11.58 3.93 15.11
CA SER A 327 -12.80 3.32 14.58
C SER A 327 -13.14 3.82 13.18
N ALA A 328 -13.10 5.14 12.95
CA ALA A 328 -13.36 5.74 11.65
C ALA A 328 -12.34 5.31 10.58
N VAL A 329 -11.06 5.24 10.95
CA VAL A 329 -9.96 4.74 10.10
C VAL A 329 -10.26 3.32 9.62
N ARG A 330 -10.69 2.42 10.52
CA ARG A 330 -11.05 1.04 10.17
C ARG A 330 -12.22 0.92 9.19
N LEU A 331 -13.12 1.90 9.16
CA LEU A 331 -14.29 1.91 8.29
C LEU A 331 -14.07 2.68 6.96
N SER A 332 -13.03 3.50 6.88
CA SER A 332 -12.82 4.44 5.76
C SER A 332 -12.14 3.86 4.51
N GLY A 333 -11.48 2.71 4.61
CA GLY A 333 -10.65 2.18 3.51
C GLY A 333 -9.22 2.74 3.45
N ILE A 334 -8.84 3.67 4.32
CA ILE A 334 -7.50 4.31 4.30
C ILE A 334 -6.35 3.33 4.56
N LEU A 335 -6.59 2.19 5.22
CA LEU A 335 -5.55 1.19 5.49
C LEU A 335 -4.97 0.63 4.20
N ILE A 336 -5.74 0.60 3.11
CA ILE A 336 -5.27 0.20 1.77
C ILE A 336 -4.13 1.12 1.34
N SER A 337 -4.36 2.44 1.37
CA SER A 337 -3.38 3.44 0.96
C SER A 337 -2.14 3.43 1.86
N ILE A 338 -2.33 3.35 3.18
CA ILE A 338 -1.21 3.27 4.14
C ILE A 338 -0.39 2.00 3.91
N SER A 339 -1.04 0.86 3.65
CA SER A 339 -0.36 -0.41 3.36
C SER A 339 0.51 -0.35 2.10
N TRP A 340 0.06 0.36 1.06
CA TRP A 340 0.86 0.56 -0.16
C TRP A 340 2.08 1.47 0.08
N LEU A 341 1.94 2.48 0.96
CA LEU A 341 3.04 3.37 1.32
C LEU A 341 4.20 2.68 2.06
N LEU A 342 4.01 1.45 2.56
CA LEU A 342 5.11 0.63 3.11
C LEU A 342 6.24 0.38 2.10
N ASN A 343 5.97 0.41 0.79
CA ASN A 343 6.98 0.26 -0.25
C ASN A 343 7.32 1.58 -0.98
N HIS A 344 7.05 2.72 -0.35
CA HIS A 344 7.37 4.02 -0.92
C HIS A 344 8.89 4.14 -1.25
N THR A 345 9.22 4.98 -2.24
CA THR A 345 10.63 5.21 -2.66
C THR A 345 11.42 5.95 -1.58
N VAL A 346 10.76 6.90 -0.92
CA VAL A 346 11.29 7.71 0.18
C VAL A 346 11.15 6.95 1.51
N THR A 347 12.29 6.69 2.17
CA THR A 347 12.38 5.81 3.35
C THR A 347 11.62 6.31 4.57
N HIS A 348 11.64 7.63 4.84
CA HIS A 348 10.94 8.19 5.98
C HIS A 348 9.40 8.13 5.84
N ILE A 349 8.87 8.13 4.60
CA ILE A 349 7.43 7.95 4.34
C ILE A 349 7.03 6.51 4.64
N ALA A 350 7.81 5.54 4.15
CA ALA A 350 7.57 4.13 4.45
C ALA A 350 7.67 3.83 5.96
N ALA A 351 8.64 4.43 6.66
CA ALA A 351 8.76 4.33 8.11
C ALA A 351 7.56 4.94 8.83
N MET A 352 7.12 6.13 8.40
CA MET A 352 5.95 6.79 9.00
C MET A 352 4.68 5.98 8.77
N ALA A 353 4.47 5.42 7.57
CA ALA A 353 3.32 4.54 7.28
C ALA A 353 3.31 3.30 8.19
N ALA A 354 4.47 2.70 8.46
CA ALA A 354 4.60 1.59 9.41
C ALA A 354 4.23 2.02 10.85
N THR A 355 4.72 3.17 11.30
CA THR A 355 4.36 3.75 12.60
C THR A 355 2.86 4.05 12.70
N THR A 356 2.25 4.59 11.64
CA THR A 356 0.80 4.84 11.60
C THR A 356 0.01 3.53 11.76
N LEU A 357 0.38 2.47 11.05
CA LEU A 357 -0.26 1.16 11.19
C LEU A 357 -0.11 0.59 12.60
N GLU A 358 1.08 0.68 13.19
CA GLU A 358 1.32 0.22 14.56
C GLU A 358 0.44 0.94 15.57
N LEU A 359 0.29 2.27 15.45
CA LEU A 359 -0.61 3.06 16.29
C LEU A 359 -2.07 2.65 16.10
N ILE A 360 -2.53 2.48 14.86
CA ILE A 360 -3.91 2.03 14.57
C ILE A 360 -4.17 0.66 15.20
N ILE A 361 -3.23 -0.28 15.08
CA ILE A 361 -3.34 -1.62 15.68
C ILE A 361 -3.41 -1.52 17.20
N ARG A 362 -2.53 -0.73 17.83
CA ARG A 362 -2.47 -0.56 19.28
C ARG A 362 -3.73 0.08 19.87
N HIS A 363 -4.32 1.05 19.17
CA HIS A 363 -5.49 1.79 19.63
C HIS A 363 -6.83 1.15 19.17
N SER A 364 -6.79 0.00 18.50
CA SER A 364 -7.99 -0.73 18.08
C SER A 364 -8.22 -1.97 18.94
N PRO A 365 -9.48 -2.37 19.19
CA PRO A 365 -9.75 -3.71 19.69
C PRO A 365 -9.25 -4.76 18.67
N PRO A 366 -8.60 -5.85 19.10
CA PRO A 366 -7.98 -6.81 18.21
C PRO A 366 -8.92 -7.40 17.13
N SER A 367 -10.11 -7.89 17.52
CA SER A 367 -11.09 -8.47 16.58
C SER A 367 -11.49 -7.51 15.46
N ASP A 368 -11.55 -6.25 15.83
CA ASP A 368 -12.07 -5.12 15.08
C ASP A 368 -11.07 -4.63 14.03
N ILE A 369 -9.78 -4.57 14.38
CA ILE A 369 -8.71 -4.26 13.42
C ILE A 369 -8.43 -5.46 12.51
N LEU A 370 -8.47 -6.69 13.03
CA LEU A 370 -8.27 -7.88 12.21
C LEU A 370 -9.34 -7.98 11.12
N ARG A 371 -10.61 -7.75 11.48
CA ARG A 371 -11.70 -7.67 10.51
C ARG A 371 -11.45 -6.59 9.46
N ALA A 372 -11.07 -5.37 9.86
CA ALA A 372 -10.78 -4.30 8.91
C ALA A 372 -9.61 -4.64 7.97
N VAL A 373 -8.53 -5.22 8.50
CA VAL A 373 -7.35 -5.67 7.73
C VAL A 373 -7.71 -6.75 6.71
N ILE A 374 -8.64 -7.66 7.05
CA ILE A 374 -9.16 -8.70 6.16
C ILE A 374 -10.09 -8.11 5.09
N GLU A 375 -11.09 -7.34 5.49
CA GLU A 375 -12.12 -6.77 4.62
C GLU A 375 -11.53 -5.76 3.61
N GLN A 376 -10.54 -4.97 4.03
CA GLN A 376 -9.82 -4.04 3.16
C GLN A 376 -8.71 -4.71 2.33
N GLY A 377 -8.45 -6.01 2.50
CA GLY A 377 -7.46 -6.74 1.70
C GLY A 377 -6.00 -6.37 1.98
N CYS A 378 -5.67 -5.84 3.16
CA CYS A 378 -4.32 -5.41 3.50
C CYS A 378 -3.32 -6.58 3.52
N VAL A 379 -3.78 -7.79 3.90
CA VAL A 379 -2.97 -9.01 3.86
C VAL A 379 -2.48 -9.36 2.44
N ILE A 380 -3.32 -9.10 1.43
CA ILE A 380 -2.97 -9.29 0.02
C ILE A 380 -1.83 -8.34 -0.35
N ILE A 381 -1.91 -7.07 0.07
CA ILE A 381 -0.86 -6.06 -0.14
C ILE A 381 0.45 -6.51 0.52
N TYR A 382 0.42 -6.92 1.78
CA TYR A 382 1.62 -7.40 2.48
C TYR A 382 2.28 -8.59 1.78
N ARG A 383 1.50 -9.56 1.29
CA ARG A 383 2.01 -10.70 0.52
C ARG A 383 2.62 -10.26 -0.81
N MET A 384 1.96 -9.37 -1.55
CA MET A 384 2.47 -8.84 -2.81
C MET A 384 3.79 -8.08 -2.63
N LEU A 385 3.86 -7.21 -1.61
CA LEU A 385 5.07 -6.46 -1.28
C LEU A 385 6.23 -7.39 -0.86
N LEU A 386 5.94 -8.47 -0.12
CA LEU A 386 6.94 -9.49 0.21
C LEU A 386 7.49 -10.20 -1.02
N SER A 387 6.61 -10.59 -1.96
CA SER A 387 7.03 -11.23 -3.20
C SER A 387 7.87 -10.29 -4.08
N ALA A 388 7.46 -9.04 -4.22
CA ALA A 388 8.22 -8.02 -4.97
C ALA A 388 9.58 -7.71 -4.32
N SER A 389 9.65 -7.72 -2.98
CA SER A 389 10.87 -7.42 -2.23
C SER A 389 11.90 -8.55 -2.25
N SER A 390 11.52 -9.79 -2.57
CA SER A 390 12.46 -10.91 -2.69
C SER A 390 13.48 -10.75 -3.84
N GLY A 391 13.21 -9.86 -4.80
CA GLY A 391 14.12 -9.49 -5.87
C GLY A 391 14.81 -8.12 -5.70
N ALA A 392 14.46 -7.34 -4.66
CA ALA A 392 14.89 -5.96 -4.49
C ALA A 392 15.69 -5.74 -3.19
N THR A 393 16.59 -4.75 -3.19
CA THR A 393 17.50 -4.37 -2.09
C THR A 393 16.81 -3.64 -0.91
N LYS A 394 15.53 -3.91 -0.62
CA LYS A 394 14.76 -3.26 0.47
C LYS A 394 14.45 -4.23 1.63
N PRO A 395 15.45 -4.61 2.46
CA PRO A 395 15.24 -5.57 3.55
C PRO A 395 14.27 -5.09 4.63
N ALA A 396 14.19 -3.78 4.88
CA ALA A 396 13.30 -3.20 5.89
C ALA A 396 11.81 -3.40 5.55
N VAL A 397 11.41 -3.17 4.29
CA VAL A 397 10.02 -3.35 3.83
C VAL A 397 9.59 -4.81 3.97
N ALA A 398 10.49 -5.73 3.57
CA ALA A 398 10.25 -7.16 3.71
C ALA A 398 10.13 -7.58 5.19
N ALA A 399 10.92 -7.00 6.09
CA ALA A 399 10.82 -7.27 7.52
C ALA A 399 9.49 -6.79 8.10
N SER A 400 9.07 -5.55 7.81
CA SER A 400 7.79 -4.98 8.26
C SER A 400 6.60 -5.78 7.73
N CYS A 401 6.55 -6.07 6.44
CA CYS A 401 5.44 -6.85 5.86
C CYS A 401 5.41 -8.29 6.41
N ARG A 402 6.57 -8.89 6.71
CA ARG A 402 6.64 -10.23 7.32
C ARG A 402 6.15 -10.20 8.76
N SER A 403 6.53 -9.17 9.52
CA SER A 403 6.06 -8.98 10.90
C SER A 403 4.54 -8.80 10.95
N LEU A 404 3.98 -7.91 10.11
CA LEU A 404 2.54 -7.70 10.01
C LEU A 404 1.81 -8.98 9.58
N LEU A 405 2.32 -9.70 8.57
CA LEU A 405 1.70 -10.94 8.12
C LEU A 405 1.72 -12.03 9.20
N ASN A 406 2.81 -12.15 9.96
CA ASN A 406 2.90 -13.09 11.08
C ASN A 406 1.92 -12.70 12.20
N TRP A 407 1.88 -11.42 12.58
CA TRP A 407 0.96 -10.91 13.58
C TRP A 407 -0.51 -11.20 13.20
N VAL A 408 -0.95 -10.86 11.98
CA VAL A 408 -2.33 -11.17 11.53
C VAL A 408 -2.58 -12.68 11.56
N THR A 409 -1.62 -13.48 11.12
CA THR A 409 -1.77 -14.95 11.09
C THR A 409 -1.92 -15.54 12.49
N GLU A 410 -1.14 -15.07 13.46
CA GLU A 410 -1.22 -15.53 14.85
C GLU A 410 -2.53 -15.07 15.49
N GLU A 411 -2.85 -13.77 15.42
CA GLU A 411 -4.04 -13.21 16.06
C GLU A 411 -5.36 -13.74 15.51
N VAL A 412 -5.46 -13.98 14.19
CA VAL A 412 -6.65 -14.61 13.59
C VAL A 412 -6.80 -16.06 14.07
N ALA A 413 -5.68 -16.78 14.24
CA ALA A 413 -5.72 -18.14 14.78
C ALA A 413 -6.21 -18.17 16.24
N TRP A 414 -5.86 -17.16 17.04
CA TRP A 414 -6.35 -17.01 18.42
C TRP A 414 -7.82 -16.57 18.49
N GLN A 415 -8.31 -15.83 17.50
CA GLN A 415 -9.65 -15.23 17.49
C GLN A 415 -10.55 -15.84 16.40
N SER A 416 -10.95 -17.09 16.57
CA SER A 416 -11.82 -17.81 15.60
C SER A 416 -13.12 -17.07 15.26
N GLY A 417 -13.63 -16.23 16.17
CA GLY A 417 -14.80 -15.38 15.91
C GLY A 417 -14.62 -14.39 14.75
N VAL A 418 -13.39 -13.98 14.42
CA VAL A 418 -13.09 -13.13 13.26
C VAL A 418 -13.32 -13.90 11.95
N ILE A 419 -13.01 -15.20 11.93
CA ILE A 419 -13.24 -16.06 10.77
C ILE A 419 -14.74 -16.22 10.54
N ALA A 420 -15.50 -16.56 11.60
CA ALA A 420 -16.96 -16.66 11.53
C ALA A 420 -17.61 -15.36 11.02
N ALA A 421 -17.19 -14.22 11.56
CA ALA A 421 -17.69 -12.91 11.14
C ALA A 421 -17.35 -12.58 9.68
N SER A 422 -16.16 -12.98 9.21
CA SER A 422 -15.71 -12.80 7.81
C SER A 422 -16.48 -13.70 6.84
N THR A 423 -16.75 -14.95 7.22
CA THR A 423 -17.60 -15.89 6.47
C THR A 423 -19.02 -15.33 6.34
N GLN A 424 -19.58 -14.79 7.43
CA GLN A 424 -20.90 -14.16 7.40
C GLN A 424 -20.92 -12.90 6.52
N SER A 425 -19.85 -12.09 6.53
CA SER A 425 -19.72 -10.93 5.62
C SER A 425 -19.78 -11.35 4.15
N ILE A 426 -19.18 -12.50 3.79
CA ILE A 426 -19.24 -13.01 2.41
C ILE A 426 -20.68 -13.36 2.04
N MET A 427 -21.37 -14.10 2.91
CA MET A 427 -22.74 -14.58 2.66
C MET A 427 -23.79 -13.46 2.62
N SER A 428 -23.57 -12.39 3.38
CA SER A 428 -24.54 -11.29 3.53
C SER A 428 -24.29 -10.10 2.61
N SER A 429 -23.05 -9.91 2.14
CA SER A 429 -22.70 -8.78 1.30
C SER A 429 -22.97 -9.03 -0.18
N THR A 430 -23.40 -8.01 -0.91
CA THR A 430 -23.47 -8.01 -2.38
C THR A 430 -22.22 -7.39 -3.03
N ASN A 431 -21.28 -6.90 -2.21
CA ASN A 431 -20.05 -6.28 -2.70
C ASN A 431 -19.02 -7.35 -3.07
N VAL A 432 -18.90 -7.61 -4.38
CA VAL A 432 -17.96 -8.60 -4.95
C VAL A 432 -16.50 -8.29 -4.59
N LEU A 433 -16.10 -7.02 -4.51
CA LEU A 433 -14.73 -6.64 -4.13
C LEU A 433 -14.44 -6.99 -2.66
N LEU A 434 -15.41 -6.74 -1.77
CA LEU A 434 -15.30 -7.13 -0.36
C LEU A 434 -15.18 -8.65 -0.23
N GLN A 435 -16.08 -9.40 -0.89
CA GLN A 435 -16.03 -10.87 -0.89
C GLN A 435 -14.68 -11.39 -1.39
N LYS A 436 -14.17 -10.82 -2.50
CA LYS A 436 -12.87 -11.16 -3.07
C LYS A 436 -11.72 -10.88 -2.10
N ASN A 437 -11.72 -9.72 -1.44
CA ASN A 437 -10.69 -9.36 -0.45
C ASN A 437 -10.68 -10.34 0.72
N ILE A 438 -11.85 -10.68 1.25
CA ILE A 438 -11.99 -11.61 2.38
C ILE A 438 -11.48 -13.00 1.96
N VAL A 439 -12.00 -13.55 0.85
CA VAL A 439 -11.63 -14.90 0.39
C VAL A 439 -10.13 -15.03 0.14
N LEU A 440 -9.53 -14.09 -0.60
CA LEU A 440 -8.10 -14.12 -0.89
C LEU A 440 -7.26 -13.94 0.37
N THR A 441 -7.69 -13.08 1.30
CA THR A 441 -7.01 -12.92 2.58
C THR A 441 -7.05 -14.21 3.41
N LEU A 442 -8.24 -14.80 3.60
CA LEU A 442 -8.40 -16.03 4.37
C LEU A 442 -7.60 -17.18 3.74
N GLN A 443 -7.54 -17.28 2.40
CA GLN A 443 -6.71 -18.25 1.72
C GLN A 443 -5.21 -18.05 2.04
N ILE A 444 -4.71 -16.80 2.00
CA ILE A 444 -3.32 -16.50 2.33
C ILE A 444 -3.00 -16.91 3.78
N LEU A 445 -3.91 -16.65 4.72
CA LEU A 445 -3.72 -16.97 6.13
C LEU A 445 -3.82 -18.48 6.40
N ALA A 446 -4.80 -19.16 5.77
CA ALA A 446 -4.99 -20.61 5.87
C ALA A 446 -3.77 -21.40 5.39
N GLN A 447 -3.10 -20.95 4.32
CA GLN A 447 -1.84 -21.55 3.85
C GLN A 447 -0.69 -21.45 4.87
N ARG A 448 -0.80 -20.55 5.85
CA ARG A 448 0.27 -20.27 6.83
C ARG A 448 -0.01 -20.87 8.20
N ASN A 449 -1.25 -21.21 8.52
CA ASN A 449 -1.64 -21.68 9.85
C ASN A 449 -2.73 -22.76 9.80
N ALA A 450 -2.48 -23.88 10.48
CA ALA A 450 -3.39 -25.01 10.54
C ALA A 450 -4.69 -24.71 11.31
N ALA A 451 -4.63 -23.97 12.42
CA ALA A 451 -5.81 -23.62 13.21
C ALA A 451 -6.80 -22.75 12.41
N ILE A 452 -6.30 -21.90 11.51
CA ILE A 452 -7.16 -21.12 10.60
C ILE A 452 -7.85 -22.04 9.59
N ARG A 453 -7.16 -23.08 9.09
CA ARG A 453 -7.79 -24.08 8.19
C ARG A 453 -8.89 -24.85 8.89
N GLU A 454 -8.64 -25.32 10.11
CA GLU A 454 -9.62 -26.01 10.94
C GLU A 454 -10.83 -25.11 11.22
N ALA A 455 -10.60 -23.86 11.63
CA ALA A 455 -11.69 -22.90 11.86
C ALA A 455 -12.50 -22.56 10.60
N LEU A 456 -11.90 -22.61 9.40
CA LEU A 456 -12.63 -22.44 8.14
C LEU A 456 -13.48 -23.69 7.81
N GLU A 457 -13.00 -24.87 8.15
CA GLU A 457 -13.76 -26.13 8.04
C GLU A 457 -14.95 -26.12 9.00
N ASP A 458 -14.76 -25.69 10.25
CA ASP A 458 -15.83 -25.55 11.25
C ASP A 458 -16.94 -24.56 10.86
N GLN A 459 -16.65 -23.65 9.92
CA GLN A 459 -17.60 -22.64 9.43
C GLN A 459 -18.22 -23.00 8.08
N ASP A 460 -18.03 -24.22 7.58
CA ASP A 460 -18.49 -24.68 6.26
C ASP A 460 -18.10 -23.69 5.12
N PHE A 461 -16.97 -23.00 5.29
CA PHE A 461 -16.55 -21.91 4.41
C PHE A 461 -16.40 -22.38 2.95
N ARG A 462 -15.95 -23.63 2.78
CA ARG A 462 -15.60 -24.20 1.47
C ARG A 462 -16.82 -24.50 0.60
N THR A 463 -17.97 -24.83 1.19
CA THR A 463 -19.16 -25.24 0.43
C THR A 463 -20.10 -24.07 0.16
N ASP A 464 -20.34 -23.22 1.15
CA ASP A 464 -21.39 -22.20 1.04
C ASP A 464 -20.80 -20.82 0.72
N ALA A 465 -19.90 -20.32 1.56
CA ALA A 465 -19.34 -18.98 1.42
C ALA A 465 -18.43 -18.83 0.18
N LEU A 466 -17.52 -19.77 -0.03
CA LEU A 466 -16.58 -19.73 -1.14
C LEU A 466 -17.29 -19.90 -2.49
N VAL A 467 -18.24 -20.83 -2.58
CA VAL A 467 -19.02 -21.03 -3.81
C VAL A 467 -19.84 -19.80 -4.13
N THR A 468 -20.51 -19.22 -3.13
CA THR A 468 -21.28 -17.97 -3.28
C THR A 468 -20.39 -16.83 -3.79
N ALA A 469 -19.21 -16.64 -3.19
CA ALA A 469 -18.27 -15.59 -3.62
C ALA A 469 -17.74 -15.81 -5.04
N ILE A 470 -17.42 -17.06 -5.41
CA ILE A 470 -16.96 -17.39 -6.77
C ILE A 470 -18.10 -17.15 -7.78
N GLN A 471 -19.33 -17.52 -7.43
CA GLN A 471 -20.48 -17.34 -8.32
C GLN A 471 -20.88 -15.88 -8.48
N ALA A 472 -20.73 -15.04 -7.45
CA ALA A 472 -21.04 -13.61 -7.50
C ALA A 472 -20.11 -12.79 -8.41
N ASP A 473 -18.91 -13.29 -8.74
CA ASP A 473 -17.98 -12.63 -9.65
C ASP A 473 -18.22 -13.04 -11.11
N ASP A 474 -19.02 -12.23 -11.83
CA ASP A 474 -19.38 -12.48 -13.22
C ASP A 474 -18.18 -12.49 -14.19
N GLU A 475 -17.11 -11.76 -13.88
CA GLU A 475 -15.88 -11.73 -14.68
C GLU A 475 -14.92 -12.88 -14.32
N ALA A 476 -15.28 -13.72 -13.36
CA ALA A 476 -14.45 -14.80 -12.82
C ALA A 476 -13.10 -14.31 -12.27
N GLY A 477 -12.98 -13.04 -11.87
CA GLY A 477 -11.73 -12.46 -11.37
C GLY A 477 -11.20 -13.13 -10.09
N LEU A 478 -12.08 -13.50 -9.16
CA LEU A 478 -11.77 -14.28 -7.97
C LEU A 478 -11.34 -15.71 -8.35
N ALA A 479 -12.08 -16.37 -9.25
CA ALA A 479 -11.73 -17.71 -9.74
C ALA A 479 -10.34 -17.75 -10.38
N VAL A 480 -10.03 -16.77 -11.23
CA VAL A 480 -8.70 -16.58 -11.85
C VAL A 480 -7.63 -16.41 -10.78
N SER A 481 -7.89 -15.60 -9.75
CA SER A 481 -6.93 -15.36 -8.66
C SER A 481 -6.66 -16.63 -7.85
N LEU A 482 -7.71 -17.36 -7.47
CA LEU A 482 -7.61 -18.63 -6.75
C LEU A 482 -6.84 -19.68 -7.55
N LEU A 483 -7.20 -19.87 -8.82
CA LEU A 483 -6.54 -20.82 -9.72
C LEU A 483 -5.07 -20.45 -9.98
N SER A 484 -4.75 -19.16 -10.09
CA SER A 484 -3.36 -18.71 -10.21
C SER A 484 -2.56 -19.02 -8.93
N ILE A 485 -3.18 -18.88 -7.75
CA ILE A 485 -2.54 -19.24 -6.48
C ILE A 485 -2.30 -20.75 -6.42
N CYS A 486 -3.26 -21.57 -6.85
CA CYS A 486 -3.09 -23.03 -6.96
C CYS A 486 -1.83 -23.39 -7.75
N LEU A 487 -1.66 -22.83 -8.95
CA LEU A 487 -0.48 -23.09 -9.78
C LEU A 487 0.83 -22.70 -9.07
N ASN A 488 0.86 -21.55 -8.42
CA ASN A 488 2.05 -21.06 -7.73
C ASN A 488 2.45 -21.95 -6.53
N CYS A 489 1.47 -22.59 -5.87
CA CYS A 489 1.72 -23.56 -4.81
C CYS A 489 2.22 -24.90 -5.37
N CYS A 490 1.62 -25.37 -6.46
CA CYS A 490 1.93 -26.69 -7.03
C CYS A 490 3.21 -26.76 -7.86
N ASP A 491 3.74 -25.63 -8.37
CA ASP A 491 4.99 -25.62 -9.14
C ASP A 491 6.19 -26.12 -8.32
N LYS A 492 6.13 -26.02 -6.99
CA LYS A 492 7.13 -26.59 -6.07
C LYS A 492 7.02 -28.12 -5.89
N CYS A 493 5.89 -28.72 -6.26
CA CYS A 493 5.61 -30.15 -6.15
C CYS A 493 5.67 -30.87 -7.52
N SER A 494 6.01 -30.14 -8.59
CA SER A 494 5.98 -30.63 -9.98
C SER A 494 7.02 -31.71 -10.31
N THR A 495 7.92 -32.05 -9.40
CA THR A 495 8.63 -33.33 -9.45
C THR A 495 7.84 -34.38 -8.68
N LEU A 496 6.80 -34.93 -9.31
CA LEU A 496 6.29 -36.25 -8.93
C LEU A 496 7.43 -37.25 -9.14
N LYS A 497 8.28 -37.40 -8.10
CA LYS A 497 9.04 -38.62 -7.86
C LYS A 497 8.00 -39.73 -7.83
N ILE A 498 7.94 -40.50 -8.90
CA ILE A 498 7.34 -41.83 -8.88
C ILE A 498 8.15 -42.61 -7.84
N LYS A 499 7.67 -42.62 -6.60
CA LYS A 499 8.23 -43.42 -5.51
C LYS A 499 7.89 -44.87 -5.86
N GLY A 500 8.74 -45.47 -6.69
CA GLY A 500 8.53 -46.77 -7.29
C GLY A 500 9.54 -47.18 -8.38
N CYS A 501 10.29 -46.24 -8.97
CA CYS A 501 11.27 -46.53 -10.03
C CYS A 501 12.70 -46.05 -9.72
N ALA A 502 13.09 -45.98 -8.44
CA ALA A 502 14.48 -45.82 -8.05
C ALA A 502 14.81 -46.81 -6.94
N ARG A 503 14.92 -48.08 -7.32
CA ARG A 503 15.95 -48.94 -6.74
C ARG A 503 16.90 -49.28 -7.89
N ASP A 504 18.18 -49.12 -7.59
CA ASP A 504 19.32 -49.66 -8.34
C ASP A 504 19.87 -48.78 -9.48
N SER A 505 20.31 -47.57 -9.12
CA SER A 505 21.58 -47.05 -9.66
C SER A 505 22.11 -45.93 -8.76
N ASN A 506 23.22 -46.21 -8.09
CA ASN A 506 24.16 -45.32 -7.38
C ASN A 506 24.25 -45.55 -5.86
N THR A 507 25.07 -46.54 -5.52
CA THR A 507 26.09 -46.48 -4.46
C THR A 507 26.69 -45.09 -4.28
N PHE A 508 26.50 -44.45 -3.10
CA PHE A 508 27.54 -44.21 -2.09
C PHE A 508 27.07 -43.27 -0.96
N GLN A 509 27.47 -43.65 0.27
CA GLN A 509 27.55 -42.92 1.54
C GLN A 509 26.33 -42.81 2.46
N GLY A 510 26.40 -43.56 3.56
CA GLY A 510 25.60 -43.40 4.77
C GLY A 510 25.67 -44.65 5.65
N ASP A 511 26.75 -44.81 6.40
CA ASP A 511 27.12 -45.93 7.25
C ASP A 511 26.07 -46.37 8.32
N ASN A 512 26.05 -47.69 8.54
CA ASN A 512 25.88 -48.43 9.79
C ASN A 512 24.59 -48.29 10.63
N SER A 513 23.76 -49.35 10.61
CA SER A 513 23.62 -50.27 11.75
C SER A 513 22.74 -51.48 11.43
N ASN A 514 23.27 -52.66 11.80
CA ASN A 514 22.74 -54.03 11.75
C ASN A 514 21.23 -54.18 12.06
N GLU A 515 20.53 -55.09 11.35
CA GLU A 515 20.27 -56.48 11.80
C GLU A 515 19.39 -57.25 10.77
N GLN A 516 19.90 -58.45 10.42
CA GLN A 516 19.18 -59.68 10.01
C GLN A 516 18.26 -59.65 8.78
N GLN A 517 18.77 -60.12 7.63
CA GLN A 517 18.66 -61.51 7.14
C GLN A 517 17.25 -61.90 6.69
N ASP A 518 17.02 -61.81 5.38
CA ASP A 518 16.43 -62.92 4.64
C ASP A 518 17.04 -62.99 3.24
N GLU A 519 17.39 -64.21 2.86
CA GLU A 519 18.34 -64.60 1.82
C GLU A 519 17.96 -64.11 0.41
N GLU A 520 18.83 -63.27 -0.15
CA GLU A 520 18.91 -62.97 -1.56
C GLU A 520 19.52 -64.19 -2.28
N ARG A 521 18.67 -65.16 -2.65
CA ARG A 521 19.04 -66.16 -3.66
C ARG A 521 19.06 -65.49 -5.02
N THR A 522 20.27 -65.24 -5.53
CA THR A 522 20.54 -65.03 -6.96
C THR A 522 19.91 -66.16 -7.79
N PRO A 523 19.08 -65.87 -8.80
CA PRO A 523 18.88 -66.78 -9.90
C PRO A 523 19.88 -66.42 -10.99
N ASP A 524 21.08 -66.99 -10.91
CA ASP A 524 21.85 -67.28 -12.12
C ASP A 524 21.07 -68.33 -12.92
N SER A 525 20.20 -67.86 -13.82
CA SER A 525 19.82 -68.60 -15.03
C SER A 525 19.37 -67.59 -16.09
N ARG A 526 20.34 -67.11 -16.86
CA ARG A 526 20.13 -66.73 -18.26
C ARG A 526 19.74 -68.00 -19.03
N THR A 527 18.51 -68.45 -18.84
CA THR A 527 17.80 -69.27 -19.81
C THR A 527 16.93 -68.30 -20.57
N ASP A 528 17.28 -68.07 -21.84
CA ASP A 528 16.50 -67.46 -22.91
C ASP A 528 15.18 -66.83 -22.44
N GLU A 529 15.16 -65.50 -22.28
CA GLU A 529 13.89 -64.74 -22.28
C GLU A 529 13.26 -64.92 -23.67
N GLN A 530 12.63 -66.07 -23.87
CA GLN A 530 11.85 -66.35 -25.06
C GLN A 530 10.72 -65.31 -25.08
N ASP A 531 10.72 -64.55 -26.17
CA ASP A 531 9.80 -63.45 -26.44
C ASP A 531 8.41 -64.04 -26.73
N PHE A 532 7.75 -64.53 -25.69
CA PHE A 532 6.46 -65.19 -25.82
C PHE A 532 5.34 -64.16 -25.91
N ILE A 533 4.45 -64.39 -26.88
CA ILE A 533 3.22 -63.63 -27.05
C ILE A 533 2.19 -64.17 -26.07
N ILE A 534 1.71 -63.32 -25.18
CA ILE A 534 0.65 -63.62 -24.20
C ILE A 534 -0.69 -63.11 -24.74
N GLN A 535 -1.77 -63.86 -24.52
CA GLN A 535 -3.13 -63.39 -24.77
C GLN A 535 -3.71 -62.76 -23.50
N LEU A 536 -4.02 -61.46 -23.58
CA LEU A 536 -4.66 -60.66 -22.54
C LEU A 536 -6.17 -60.67 -22.74
N ARG A 537 -6.92 -61.11 -21.73
CA ARG A 537 -8.39 -61.07 -21.76
C ARG A 537 -8.90 -59.66 -21.45
N CYS A 538 -9.71 -59.11 -22.35
CA CYS A 538 -10.35 -57.80 -22.29
C CYS A 538 -11.83 -57.92 -21.89
N ALA A 539 -12.55 -56.80 -21.93
CA ALA A 539 -14.01 -56.78 -21.81
C ALA A 539 -14.68 -57.67 -22.87
N ASP A 540 -15.90 -58.12 -22.58
CA ASP A 540 -16.72 -58.96 -23.46
C ASP A 540 -16.10 -60.31 -23.88
N GLY A 541 -15.00 -60.71 -23.22
CA GLY A 541 -14.29 -61.96 -23.52
C GLY A 541 -13.36 -61.89 -24.72
N GLU A 542 -13.08 -60.69 -25.24
CA GLU A 542 -12.13 -60.48 -26.33
C GLU A 542 -10.67 -60.63 -25.86
N PHE A 543 -9.76 -60.96 -26.78
CA PHE A 543 -8.34 -61.20 -26.46
C PHE A 543 -7.41 -60.33 -27.30
N VAL A 544 -6.41 -59.72 -26.64
CA VAL A 544 -5.34 -58.94 -27.28
C VAL A 544 -4.01 -59.65 -27.10
N LYS A 545 -3.23 -59.79 -28.17
CA LYS A 545 -1.90 -60.42 -28.15
C LYS A 545 -0.84 -59.36 -27.83
N ALA A 546 0.04 -59.66 -26.87
CA ALA A 546 1.08 -58.74 -26.45
C ALA A 546 2.36 -59.46 -26.05
N THR A 547 3.50 -58.81 -26.28
CA THR A 547 4.82 -59.32 -25.90
C THR A 547 5.03 -59.23 -24.39
N ALA A 548 5.34 -60.37 -23.76
CA ALA A 548 5.52 -60.45 -22.31
C ALA A 548 6.64 -59.53 -21.78
N VAL A 549 7.74 -59.41 -22.54
CA VAL A 549 8.92 -58.59 -22.20
C VAL A 549 8.53 -57.11 -22.10
N LEU A 550 7.89 -56.56 -23.14
CA LEU A 550 7.45 -55.16 -23.18
C LEU A 550 6.48 -54.82 -22.03
N LEU A 551 5.61 -55.76 -21.67
CA LEU A 551 4.68 -55.57 -20.56
C LEU A 551 5.38 -55.61 -19.20
N ARG A 552 6.43 -56.41 -19.01
CA ARG A 552 7.24 -56.40 -17.77
C ARG A 552 8.05 -55.12 -17.65
N GLU A 553 8.63 -54.63 -18.75
CA GLU A 553 9.47 -53.43 -18.76
C GLU A 553 8.68 -52.14 -18.55
N HIS A 554 7.44 -52.09 -19.05
CA HIS A 554 6.67 -50.84 -19.11
C HIS A 554 5.36 -50.85 -18.33
N SER A 555 5.04 -51.91 -17.58
CA SER A 555 3.84 -51.98 -16.73
C SER A 555 4.03 -52.85 -15.49
N ASN A 556 3.16 -52.66 -14.50
CA ASN A 556 3.14 -53.49 -13.29
C ASN A 556 2.28 -54.76 -13.43
N LEU A 557 1.80 -55.08 -14.65
CA LEU A 557 0.88 -56.20 -14.89
C LEU A 557 1.46 -57.55 -14.46
N PHE A 558 2.77 -57.73 -14.58
CA PHE A 558 3.47 -58.97 -14.27
C PHE A 558 4.29 -58.91 -12.98
N ARG A 559 4.12 -57.87 -12.16
CA ARG A 559 4.85 -57.74 -10.89
C ARG A 559 4.39 -58.85 -9.93
N GLY A 560 5.26 -59.83 -9.66
CA GLY A 560 4.97 -61.01 -8.83
C GLY A 560 4.45 -62.23 -9.60
N TRP A 561 4.40 -62.18 -10.94
CA TRP A 561 4.05 -63.35 -11.77
C TRP A 561 5.25 -64.30 -11.88
N LYS A 562 5.11 -65.52 -11.34
CA LYS A 562 6.09 -66.60 -11.52
C LYS A 562 5.78 -67.36 -12.80
N ALA A 563 6.74 -67.42 -13.72
CA ALA A 563 6.62 -68.09 -15.02
C ALA A 563 6.69 -69.63 -14.92
N GLU A 564 6.24 -70.23 -13.82
CA GLU A 564 6.40 -71.68 -13.56
C GLU A 564 5.35 -72.54 -14.29
N ASN A 565 4.35 -71.93 -14.96
CA ASN A 565 3.26 -72.66 -15.63
C ASN A 565 3.24 -72.55 -17.17
N ALA A 566 4.33 -72.10 -17.81
CA ALA A 566 4.36 -71.90 -19.27
C ALA A 566 5.06 -73.05 -20.01
N HIS A 567 4.50 -74.26 -19.93
CA HIS A 567 4.82 -75.36 -20.84
C HIS A 567 3.55 -75.84 -21.54
N ASP A 568 3.06 -75.00 -22.46
CA ASP A 568 2.18 -75.46 -23.51
C ASP A 568 2.71 -74.90 -24.86
N PRO A 569 3.32 -75.75 -25.72
CA PRO A 569 3.91 -75.33 -26.98
C PRO A 569 2.84 -75.01 -28.06
N GLU A 570 1.55 -75.26 -27.78
CA GLU A 570 0.43 -74.95 -28.65
C GLU A 570 -0.22 -73.58 -28.32
N GLY A 571 0.56 -72.49 -28.34
CA GLY A 571 0.07 -71.14 -28.65
C GLY A 571 -1.08 -70.51 -27.83
N ASN A 572 -1.48 -71.08 -26.70
CA ASN A 572 -2.65 -70.66 -25.90
C ASN A 572 -2.31 -70.37 -24.43
N ASN A 573 -1.20 -69.69 -24.17
CA ASN A 573 -0.93 -69.11 -22.84
C ASN A 573 -1.82 -67.88 -22.62
N SER A 574 -3.11 -68.11 -22.33
CA SER A 574 -4.04 -67.06 -21.92
C SER A 574 -3.75 -66.67 -20.47
N VAL A 575 -3.16 -65.51 -20.26
CA VAL A 575 -3.00 -64.97 -18.89
C VAL A 575 -4.24 -64.13 -18.59
N VAL A 576 -5.11 -64.65 -17.72
CA VAL A 576 -6.28 -63.92 -17.25
C VAL A 576 -5.84 -62.90 -16.20
N ILE A 577 -5.53 -61.68 -16.64
CA ILE A 577 -5.33 -60.56 -15.73
C ILE A 577 -6.70 -59.93 -15.47
N ALA A 578 -7.29 -60.22 -14.32
CA ALA A 578 -8.61 -59.72 -13.90
C ALA A 578 -8.76 -58.19 -13.94
N ARG A 579 -7.65 -57.43 -14.01
CA ARG A 579 -7.66 -55.97 -14.11
C ARG A 579 -7.99 -55.45 -15.52
N LEU A 580 -7.75 -56.25 -16.57
CA LEU A 580 -7.95 -55.84 -17.97
C LEU A 580 -9.36 -56.14 -18.50
N SER A 581 -10.14 -56.98 -17.80
CA SER A 581 -11.49 -57.39 -18.21
C SER A 581 -12.53 -56.27 -18.22
N LYS A 582 -12.15 -55.05 -17.79
CA LYS A 582 -13.02 -53.86 -17.77
C LYS A 582 -12.78 -52.92 -18.96
N PHE A 583 -11.77 -53.19 -19.79
CA PHE A 583 -11.35 -52.31 -20.89
C PHE A 583 -11.65 -52.96 -22.24
N ARG A 584 -12.05 -52.16 -23.22
CA ARG A 584 -12.31 -52.64 -24.59
C ARG A 584 -11.03 -53.18 -25.23
N ALA A 585 -11.13 -54.22 -26.04
CA ALA A 585 -9.95 -54.78 -26.72
C ALA A 585 -9.24 -53.74 -27.60
N SER A 586 -9.99 -52.82 -28.22
CA SER A 586 -9.41 -51.70 -28.96
C SER A 586 -8.44 -50.89 -28.09
N SER A 587 -8.83 -50.53 -26.87
CA SER A 587 -8.03 -49.65 -26.00
C SER A 587 -6.83 -50.40 -25.40
N VAL A 588 -6.97 -51.71 -25.14
CA VAL A 588 -5.85 -52.57 -24.75
C VAL A 588 -4.87 -52.78 -25.92
N GLN A 589 -5.35 -52.91 -27.16
CA GLN A 589 -4.52 -53.00 -28.35
C GLN A 589 -3.70 -51.72 -28.54
N HIS A 590 -4.33 -50.54 -28.46
CA HIS A 590 -3.62 -49.26 -28.52
C HIS A 590 -2.52 -49.18 -27.44
N PHE A 591 -2.79 -49.63 -26.22
CA PHE A 591 -1.78 -49.68 -25.17
C PHE A 591 -0.58 -50.55 -25.54
N VAL A 592 -0.82 -51.75 -26.05
CA VAL A 592 0.23 -52.69 -26.47
C VAL A 592 1.05 -52.11 -27.62
N ASP A 593 0.39 -51.49 -28.60
CA ASP A 593 1.04 -50.88 -29.76
C ASP A 593 1.93 -49.69 -29.37
N LEU A 594 1.64 -49.00 -28.26
CA LEU A 594 2.45 -47.89 -27.74
C LEU A 594 3.73 -48.34 -27.03
N LEU A 595 3.77 -49.55 -26.48
CA LEU A 595 4.90 -50.05 -25.70
C LEU A 595 6.21 -50.10 -26.49
N PRO A 596 6.28 -50.53 -27.76
CA PRO A 596 7.54 -50.51 -28.52
C PRO A 596 7.89 -49.12 -29.09
N MET A 597 6.95 -48.18 -29.13
CA MET A 597 7.17 -46.89 -29.78
C MET A 597 8.06 -45.94 -28.95
N ALA A 598 8.83 -45.09 -29.65
CA ALA A 598 9.50 -43.94 -29.02
C ALA A 598 8.46 -42.89 -28.57
N GLN A 599 8.73 -42.17 -27.48
CA GLN A 599 7.76 -41.27 -26.84
C GLN A 599 7.14 -40.26 -27.82
N GLN A 600 7.94 -39.61 -28.68
CA GLN A 600 7.42 -38.61 -29.63
C GLN A 600 6.51 -39.23 -30.69
N VAL A 601 6.86 -40.42 -31.18
CA VAL A 601 6.08 -41.17 -32.19
C VAL A 601 4.76 -41.63 -31.58
N ALA A 602 4.80 -42.18 -30.36
CA ALA A 602 3.62 -42.57 -29.59
C ALA A 602 2.67 -41.39 -29.35
N VAL A 603 3.19 -40.21 -29.01
CA VAL A 603 2.35 -39.02 -28.83
C VAL A 603 1.72 -38.56 -30.14
N ASN A 604 2.45 -38.57 -31.25
CA ASN A 604 1.90 -38.21 -32.56
C ASN A 604 0.78 -39.18 -32.97
N ALA A 605 1.02 -40.48 -32.89
CA ALA A 605 0.03 -41.51 -33.20
C ALA A 605 -1.24 -41.37 -32.35
N LEU A 606 -1.10 -41.11 -31.04
CA LEU A 606 -2.25 -40.86 -30.17
C LEU A 606 -2.98 -39.55 -30.45
N THR A 607 -2.26 -38.52 -30.91
CA THR A 607 -2.88 -37.22 -31.24
C THR A 607 -3.69 -37.33 -32.54
N GLU A 608 -3.22 -38.12 -33.50
CA GLU A 608 -3.89 -38.37 -34.80
C GLU A 608 -5.18 -39.18 -34.69
N LEU A 609 -5.40 -39.90 -33.59
CA LEU A 609 -6.66 -40.63 -33.36
C LEU A 609 -7.87 -39.70 -33.23
N GLU A 610 -7.66 -38.42 -32.86
CA GLU A 610 -8.68 -37.40 -32.61
C GLU A 610 -9.85 -37.83 -31.69
N SER A 611 -9.69 -38.94 -30.96
CA SER A 611 -10.73 -39.56 -30.14
C SER A 611 -10.45 -39.35 -28.65
N PHE A 612 -11.12 -38.35 -28.07
CA PHE A 612 -10.94 -38.04 -26.64
C PHE A 612 -11.34 -39.21 -25.72
N SER A 613 -12.43 -39.93 -26.04
CA SER A 613 -12.88 -41.08 -25.25
C SER A 613 -11.85 -42.21 -25.22
N THR A 614 -11.14 -42.45 -26.32
CA THR A 614 -10.09 -43.47 -26.39
C THR A 614 -8.89 -43.07 -25.53
N LEU A 615 -8.51 -41.79 -25.51
CA LEU A 615 -7.44 -41.29 -24.65
C LEU A 615 -7.81 -41.32 -23.17
N GLN A 616 -9.07 -41.06 -22.81
CA GLN A 616 -9.56 -41.21 -21.43
C GLN A 616 -9.48 -42.68 -20.97
N GLU A 617 -9.94 -43.61 -21.79
CA GLU A 617 -9.87 -45.05 -21.49
C GLU A 617 -8.43 -45.54 -21.37
N LEU A 618 -7.51 -45.04 -22.22
CA LEU A 618 -6.08 -45.32 -22.14
C LEU A 618 -5.43 -44.79 -20.86
N LEU A 619 -5.85 -43.64 -20.33
CA LEU A 619 -5.37 -43.10 -19.06
C LEU A 619 -5.85 -43.92 -17.86
N HIS A 620 -7.13 -44.35 -17.86
CA HIS A 620 -7.64 -45.28 -16.85
C HIS A 620 -6.92 -46.61 -16.89
N LEU A 621 -6.67 -47.13 -18.09
CA LEU A 621 -5.90 -48.34 -18.31
C LEU A 621 -4.48 -48.16 -17.75
N ALA A 622 -3.77 -47.09 -18.15
CA ALA A 622 -2.42 -46.78 -17.68
C ALA A 622 -2.31 -46.73 -16.15
N ASN A 623 -3.30 -46.13 -15.48
CA ASN A 623 -3.37 -46.09 -14.02
C ASN A 623 -3.53 -47.50 -13.43
N THR A 624 -4.47 -48.28 -13.98
CA THR A 624 -4.83 -49.62 -13.50
C THR A 624 -3.68 -50.62 -13.64
N VAL A 625 -2.92 -50.49 -14.73
CA VAL A 625 -1.78 -51.36 -15.08
C VAL A 625 -0.45 -50.81 -14.56
N GLY A 626 -0.43 -49.58 -14.03
CA GLY A 626 0.77 -48.92 -13.52
C GLY A 626 1.83 -48.66 -14.59
N SER A 627 1.44 -48.28 -15.81
CA SER A 627 2.37 -47.97 -16.91
C SER A 627 2.71 -46.49 -16.97
N ALA A 628 3.92 -46.12 -16.53
CA ALA A 628 4.40 -44.73 -16.61
C ALA A 628 4.53 -44.25 -18.06
N LYS A 629 4.96 -45.12 -18.98
CA LYS A 629 5.10 -44.79 -20.40
C LYS A 629 3.76 -44.40 -21.01
N CYS A 630 2.75 -45.26 -20.88
CA CYS A 630 1.40 -44.99 -21.38
C CYS A 630 0.78 -43.77 -20.70
N TRP A 631 1.00 -43.60 -19.40
CA TRP A 631 0.54 -42.44 -18.64
C TRP A 631 1.07 -41.12 -19.22
N HIS A 632 2.39 -41.02 -19.45
CA HIS A 632 3.01 -39.80 -19.97
C HIS A 632 2.71 -39.51 -21.44
N THR A 633 2.67 -40.53 -22.30
CA THR A 633 2.35 -40.36 -23.73
C THR A 633 0.90 -39.93 -23.91
N THR A 634 -0.04 -40.59 -23.23
CA THR A 634 -1.46 -40.27 -23.29
C THR A 634 -1.75 -38.87 -22.72
N THR A 635 -1.12 -38.51 -21.59
CA THR A 635 -1.21 -37.14 -21.04
C THR A 635 -0.73 -36.10 -22.04
N SER A 636 0.39 -36.36 -22.73
CA SER A 636 0.95 -35.43 -23.72
C SER A 636 0.06 -35.30 -24.95
N ALA A 637 -0.56 -36.38 -25.42
CA ALA A 637 -1.53 -36.37 -26.51
C ALA A 637 -2.79 -35.57 -26.14
N ILE A 638 -3.37 -35.81 -24.95
CA ILE A 638 -4.50 -35.01 -24.45
C ILE A 638 -4.14 -33.52 -24.38
N CYS A 639 -2.93 -33.18 -23.94
CA CYS A 639 -2.50 -31.78 -23.88
C CYS A 639 -2.41 -31.12 -25.25
N ARG A 640 -2.08 -31.86 -26.31
CA ARG A 640 -2.05 -31.35 -27.70
C ARG A 640 -3.45 -31.18 -28.29
N MET A 641 -4.40 -32.00 -27.85
CA MET A 641 -5.81 -31.93 -28.27
C MET A 641 -6.64 -30.93 -27.45
N MET A 642 -6.04 -30.24 -26.47
CA MET A 642 -6.74 -29.28 -25.63
C MET A 642 -7.08 -28.01 -26.41
N THR A 643 -8.34 -27.61 -26.34
CA THR A 643 -8.93 -26.46 -27.03
C THR A 643 -9.79 -25.65 -26.07
N ALA A 644 -10.20 -24.46 -26.51
CA ALA A 644 -11.10 -23.58 -25.74
C ALA A 644 -12.44 -24.25 -25.37
N SER A 645 -12.92 -25.21 -26.17
CA SER A 645 -14.21 -25.87 -25.97
C SER A 645 -14.14 -27.16 -25.15
N ASN A 646 -12.98 -27.82 -25.04
CA ASN A 646 -12.87 -29.13 -24.37
C ASN A 646 -12.01 -29.12 -23.09
N TRP A 647 -11.28 -28.05 -22.78
CA TRP A 647 -10.36 -28.03 -21.63
C TRP A 647 -11.08 -28.25 -20.29
N LEU A 648 -12.30 -27.75 -20.11
CA LEU A 648 -13.06 -27.93 -18.87
C LEU A 648 -13.46 -29.40 -18.68
N HIS A 649 -13.85 -30.07 -19.76
CA HIS A 649 -14.18 -31.49 -19.73
C HIS A 649 -12.94 -32.35 -19.41
N ILE A 650 -11.79 -32.00 -19.99
CA ILE A 650 -10.50 -32.61 -19.65
C ILE A 650 -10.15 -32.38 -18.19
N PHE A 651 -10.36 -31.15 -17.69
CA PHE A 651 -10.11 -30.79 -16.30
C PHE A 651 -11.00 -31.58 -15.33
N GLN A 652 -12.29 -31.71 -15.61
CA GLN A 652 -13.24 -32.48 -14.80
C GLN A 652 -12.80 -33.94 -14.73
N PHE A 653 -12.59 -34.59 -15.88
CA PHE A 653 -12.05 -35.94 -15.96
C PHE A 653 -10.76 -36.12 -15.15
N ALA A 654 -9.81 -35.19 -15.31
CA ALA A 654 -8.52 -35.27 -14.65
C ALA A 654 -8.63 -35.09 -13.12
N SER A 655 -9.54 -34.25 -12.63
CA SER A 655 -9.67 -33.94 -11.20
C SER A 655 -10.53 -34.96 -10.45
N THR A 656 -11.61 -35.49 -11.03
CA THR A 656 -12.53 -36.42 -10.35
C THR A 656 -12.26 -37.89 -10.64
N GLU A 657 -12.13 -38.26 -11.91
CA GLU A 657 -12.15 -39.68 -12.32
C GLU A 657 -10.78 -40.35 -12.19
N VAL A 658 -9.72 -39.68 -12.64
CA VAL A 658 -8.35 -40.23 -12.64
C VAL A 658 -7.46 -39.64 -11.54
N ARG A 659 -7.83 -38.47 -10.98
CA ARG A 659 -7.01 -37.68 -10.04
C ARG A 659 -5.58 -37.46 -10.56
N HIS A 660 -5.48 -36.91 -11.76
CA HIS A 660 -4.24 -36.72 -12.51
C HIS A 660 -3.65 -35.30 -12.30
N PRO A 661 -2.76 -35.08 -11.33
CA PRO A 661 -2.33 -33.74 -10.90
C PRO A 661 -1.68 -32.91 -12.03
N THR A 662 -0.79 -33.50 -12.84
CA THR A 662 -0.12 -32.77 -13.93
C THR A 662 -1.09 -32.29 -15.00
N LEU A 663 -2.17 -33.05 -15.26
CA LEU A 663 -3.15 -32.73 -16.29
C LEU A 663 -4.10 -31.64 -15.78
N VAL A 664 -4.50 -31.72 -14.50
CA VAL A 664 -5.23 -30.65 -13.79
C VAL A 664 -4.47 -29.32 -13.89
N LEU A 665 -3.20 -29.28 -13.49
CA LEU A 665 -2.38 -28.06 -13.55
C LEU A 665 -2.22 -27.52 -14.98
N ARG A 666 -2.08 -28.40 -15.98
CA ARG A 666 -2.00 -27.98 -17.38
C ARG A 666 -3.31 -27.39 -17.89
N CYS A 667 -4.46 -27.95 -17.50
CA CYS A 667 -5.77 -27.40 -17.84
C CYS A 667 -5.99 -26.02 -17.19
N ILE A 668 -5.61 -25.86 -15.91
CA ILE A 668 -5.69 -24.57 -15.21
C ILE A 668 -4.81 -23.53 -15.92
N ARG A 669 -3.56 -23.87 -16.25
CA ARG A 669 -2.67 -22.98 -17.03
C ARG A 669 -3.27 -22.61 -18.38
N PHE A 670 -3.91 -23.55 -19.07
CA PHE A 670 -4.57 -23.29 -20.35
C PHE A 670 -5.73 -22.30 -20.20
N GLY A 671 -6.64 -22.54 -19.24
CA GLY A 671 -7.77 -21.64 -18.97
C GLY A 671 -7.33 -20.22 -18.60
N LEU A 672 -6.30 -20.07 -17.76
CA LEU A 672 -5.74 -18.77 -17.40
C LEU A 672 -5.09 -18.05 -18.59
N ARG A 673 -4.39 -18.78 -19.47
CA ARG A 673 -3.84 -18.22 -20.72
C ARG A 673 -4.94 -17.74 -21.66
N LEU A 674 -6.01 -18.52 -21.81
CA LEU A 674 -7.17 -18.14 -22.61
C LEU A 674 -7.83 -16.86 -22.09
N HIS A 675 -7.99 -16.75 -20.76
CA HIS A 675 -8.50 -15.53 -20.13
C HIS A 675 -7.59 -14.32 -20.41
N SER A 676 -6.27 -14.48 -20.25
CA SER A 676 -5.30 -13.41 -20.49
C SER A 676 -5.27 -12.94 -21.95
N SER A 677 -5.44 -13.86 -22.92
CA SER A 677 -5.44 -13.53 -24.35
C SER A 677 -6.71 -12.80 -24.77
N LEU A 678 -7.83 -13.07 -24.10
CA LEU A 678 -9.10 -12.40 -24.37
C LEU A 678 -9.13 -10.98 -23.77
N GLY A 679 -8.41 -10.70 -22.69
CA GLY A 679 -8.36 -9.37 -22.05
C GLY A 679 -9.69 -8.93 -21.41
N PRO A 680 -9.71 -7.80 -20.67
CA PRO A 680 -10.91 -7.32 -19.98
C PRO A 680 -12.00 -6.87 -20.96
N ARG A 681 -13.27 -6.86 -20.50
CA ARG A 681 -14.38 -6.26 -21.26
C ARG A 681 -14.10 -4.76 -21.46
N SER A 682 -14.28 -4.27 -22.69
CA SER A 682 -14.25 -2.82 -22.96
C SER A 682 -15.44 -2.17 -22.25
N THR A 683 -15.17 -1.21 -21.38
CA THR A 683 -16.18 -0.43 -20.64
C THR A 683 -16.73 0.74 -21.44
N VAL A 684 -16.28 0.96 -22.68
CA VAL A 684 -16.81 2.01 -23.55
C VAL A 684 -18.17 1.54 -24.10
N PRO A 685 -19.28 2.24 -23.81
CA PRO A 685 -20.56 1.92 -24.42
C PRO A 685 -20.42 2.15 -25.93
N GLN A 686 -20.47 1.09 -26.73
CA GLN A 686 -20.60 1.27 -28.17
C GLN A 686 -22.01 1.81 -28.45
N PRO A 687 -22.14 2.96 -29.13
CA PRO A 687 -23.45 3.49 -29.48
C PRO A 687 -24.16 2.51 -30.40
N ASP A 688 -25.42 2.22 -30.06
CA ASP A 688 -26.41 1.39 -30.74
C ASP A 688 -26.10 1.08 -32.22
N LYS A 689 -25.32 0.02 -32.44
CA LYS A 689 -25.35 -0.73 -33.70
C LYS A 689 -25.87 -2.12 -33.40
N GLN A 690 -26.93 -2.50 -34.10
CA GLN A 690 -27.60 -3.80 -33.99
C GLN A 690 -26.61 -4.95 -33.73
N ALA A 691 -26.96 -5.76 -32.74
CA ALA A 691 -26.35 -7.02 -32.32
C ALA A 691 -25.73 -7.85 -33.46
N GLN A 692 -24.46 -7.58 -33.78
CA GLN A 692 -23.54 -8.63 -34.18
C GLN A 692 -22.84 -9.07 -32.90
N ILE A 693 -23.09 -10.31 -32.49
CA ILE A 693 -22.42 -10.93 -31.34
C ILE A 693 -20.92 -10.85 -31.63
N ASP A 694 -20.19 -10.06 -30.85
CA ASP A 694 -18.75 -10.06 -30.88
C ASP A 694 -18.29 -11.49 -30.50
N PRO A 695 -17.66 -12.25 -31.41
CA PRO A 695 -17.25 -13.63 -31.13
C PRO A 695 -16.27 -13.70 -29.95
N VAL A 696 -15.50 -12.63 -29.71
CA VAL A 696 -14.60 -12.51 -28.54
C VAL A 696 -15.42 -12.28 -27.27
N GLY A 697 -16.46 -11.46 -27.35
CA GLY A 697 -17.43 -11.24 -26.26
C GLY A 697 -18.13 -12.51 -25.82
N GLN A 698 -18.56 -13.35 -26.77
CA GLN A 698 -19.19 -14.65 -26.48
C GLN A 698 -18.20 -15.64 -25.86
N GLN A 699 -16.97 -15.75 -26.40
CA GLN A 699 -15.94 -16.61 -25.82
C GLN A 699 -15.58 -16.22 -24.38
N ARG A 700 -15.61 -14.92 -24.03
CA ARG A 700 -15.44 -14.47 -22.64
C ARG A 700 -16.62 -14.90 -21.76
N VAL A 701 -17.85 -14.76 -22.26
CA VAL A 701 -19.07 -15.19 -21.55
C VAL A 701 -19.07 -16.69 -21.29
N ASP A 702 -18.56 -17.50 -22.22
CA ASP A 702 -18.48 -18.95 -22.07
C ASP A 702 -17.30 -19.39 -21.19
N LEU A 703 -16.21 -18.61 -21.14
CA LEU A 703 -15.02 -18.92 -20.33
C LEU A 703 -15.22 -18.62 -18.84
N ALA A 704 -15.88 -17.51 -18.48
CA ALA A 704 -16.11 -17.13 -17.09
C ALA A 704 -16.80 -18.23 -16.24
N PRO A 705 -17.92 -18.86 -16.67
CA PRO A 705 -18.52 -19.96 -15.93
C PRO A 705 -17.60 -21.17 -15.85
N ALA A 706 -16.85 -21.48 -16.91
CA ALA A 706 -15.89 -22.59 -16.91
C ALA A 706 -14.77 -22.40 -15.88
N LEU A 707 -14.23 -21.17 -15.76
CA LEU A 707 -13.24 -20.83 -14.73
C LEU A 707 -13.82 -20.88 -13.32
N ARG A 708 -15.07 -20.42 -13.14
CA ARG A 708 -15.78 -20.54 -11.85
C ARG A 708 -15.97 -22.01 -11.45
N THR A 709 -16.42 -22.87 -12.37
CA THR A 709 -16.54 -24.31 -12.13
C THR A 709 -15.20 -24.94 -11.75
N ALA A 710 -14.12 -24.61 -12.48
CA ALA A 710 -12.80 -25.11 -12.17
C ALA A 710 -12.31 -24.65 -10.78
N ALA A 711 -12.54 -23.39 -10.41
CA ALA A 711 -12.17 -22.87 -9.10
C ALA A 711 -12.97 -23.51 -7.95
N ILE A 712 -14.27 -23.73 -8.13
CA ILE A 712 -15.11 -24.44 -7.15
C ILE A 712 -14.61 -25.87 -6.98
N GLN A 713 -14.27 -26.56 -8.06
CA GLN A 713 -13.78 -27.93 -8.00
C GLN A 713 -12.37 -28.04 -7.37
N MET A 714 -11.54 -27.01 -7.51
CA MET A 714 -10.24 -26.92 -6.84
C MET A 714 -10.33 -26.38 -5.40
N SER A 715 -11.51 -25.99 -4.91
CA SER A 715 -11.67 -25.33 -3.62
C SER A 715 -11.13 -26.14 -2.44
N GLU A 716 -11.27 -27.47 -2.47
CA GLU A 716 -10.72 -28.36 -1.44
C GLU A 716 -9.18 -28.30 -1.42
N GLU A 717 -8.55 -28.43 -2.58
CA GLU A 717 -7.08 -28.44 -2.73
C GLU A 717 -6.45 -27.07 -2.44
N LEU A 718 -7.19 -25.98 -2.70
CA LEU A 718 -6.72 -24.59 -2.53
C LEU A 718 -6.43 -24.20 -1.07
N PHE A 719 -7.04 -24.90 -0.10
CA PHE A 719 -6.95 -24.61 1.34
C PHE A 719 -6.26 -25.71 2.14
N ILE A 720 -5.99 -26.88 1.56
CA ILE A 720 -5.32 -28.00 2.24
C ILE A 720 -3.78 -27.91 2.15
N GLY A 721 -3.24 -27.20 1.15
CA GLY A 721 -1.81 -26.87 1.04
C GLY A 721 -1.10 -27.60 -0.09
#